data_AF-A0A527V588-F1
#
_entry.id   AF-A0A527V588-F1
#
_cell.length_a   1.000
_cell.length_b   1.000
_cell.length_c   1.000
_cell.angle_alpha   90.00
_cell.angle_beta   90.00
_cell.angle_gamma   90.00
#
_symmetry.space_group_name_H-M   'P 1'
#
loop_
_entity.id
_entity.type
_entity.pdbx_description
1 polymer ?
#
loop_
_entity_poly.entity_id
_entity_poly.type
_entity_poly.pdbx_seq_one_letter_code
_entity_poly.pdbx_strand_id
1 'polypeptide(L)'
;MSNNMAILQVPGVVVVPGPAGQSFLVVQASADLAADVGRDGDRAIIRATGAEWLKTAGIWAATGGNFWGTLLQQGSDKVDLARRWAEEAPDVEVDGGFSALHWAGRAALIAAMFGDLQSAMTAIDQAVSAAAGSATTATAKADETAADVVSTHADVITTAATLASAQAARDASLYGKGIFPTTAAAIGLGVVGNGVITPGAGGTNGTFDLAFTGGTGSGAAGRFVVAGGVLTQILITAPGSYTVAPTFSFAASAGLAGAAAAVVLGTNVAVGQYFWTEVSTGVLGLYNVTAGPAATDTGIRAATSALVSSVDTIAMLEGLSVPTAKLTEAAGSVSPSVYRSYSFVAGDTIEHVVIAKAAERGSLQLIHAATGAAYTVNFDLEQGIVSSHSGANYVSSSITDLGSGWYECKAVVLVASNVTNNVQARMSPAGTLPFTGDGTSGMYIRSIVLRKQGLTANLFPSSDPANAAFTKQNVTVTTTTSPHEPALVSLPPLVEDLDVIVSGRMTASKVVEPAVSGSPSTWQGKSVVAGNLIVWEVIAKRAERKRLNLFSNNAALIDCTFDLELGTVAQAGAAVTGSSCTALGNGWFKCRVEATASASASSNWQHRVFKDTGTHPYVGDGVSGLYIQRSSFTLNGGANIFGAAENLSSSGWSKSAGLTVTPNAALYLGLLADPTAIGGDPYDDGSAALVGKKWAALGSSITIGAYYAPLLAGMTGMVLTNLGVSGSALGLSTTAYPSYGMSNRIVDIPADTELVTLEPGPNAFGAQETPLGTLGDTTYATHYGSLWAACAAIRAQAPNAKIVMIGTYSGGPGHATHRIGRTNGQGNTMVQFMKAEREVAQMLAIPFIDISQSGIGYLTSTLYMADELHPNAAGNLRHATYDTEALRQFVRHGLFVN
;
A
#
# COMPACT_ATOMS: atom_id res chain seq x y z
N MET A 1 10.58 6.84 74.00
CA MET A 1 9.97 7.68 72.96
C MET A 1 9.83 6.83 71.70
N SER A 2 8.60 6.71 71.17
CA SER A 2 8.17 6.76 69.74
C SER A 2 9.23 6.57 68.62
N ASN A 3 8.98 6.02 67.42
CA ASN A 3 7.79 5.62 66.65
C ASN A 3 8.22 4.75 65.44
N ASN A 4 7.25 4.03 64.85
CA ASN A 4 7.28 3.23 63.61
C ASN A 4 7.61 4.03 62.32
N MET A 5 8.26 3.40 61.32
CA MET A 5 7.91 3.46 59.88
C MET A 5 8.51 2.26 59.12
N ALA A 6 7.70 1.63 58.26
CA ALA A 6 7.96 0.33 57.63
C ALA A 6 8.55 0.46 56.21
N ILE A 7 9.64 -0.29 55.99
CA ILE A 7 10.24 -0.64 54.70
C ILE A 7 9.57 -1.94 54.23
N LEU A 8 9.10 -2.01 52.98
CA LEU A 8 8.75 -3.29 52.36
C LEU A 8 10.06 -4.00 51.96
N GLN A 9 10.53 -4.92 52.80
CA GLN A 9 11.66 -5.80 52.49
C GLN A 9 11.20 -6.99 51.63
N VAL A 10 11.71 -7.08 50.39
CA VAL A 10 12.02 -8.37 49.76
C VAL A 10 13.54 -8.53 49.85
N PRO A 11 14.06 -9.62 50.45
CA PRO A 11 15.50 -9.83 50.52
C PRO A 11 16.09 -9.99 49.11
N GLY A 12 17.03 -9.10 48.74
CA GLY A 12 17.93 -9.31 47.61
C GLY A 12 17.65 -8.55 46.31
N VAL A 13 16.66 -7.66 46.24
CA VAL A 13 16.44 -6.85 45.02
C VAL A 13 16.22 -5.38 45.36
N VAL A 14 17.16 -4.55 44.91
CA VAL A 14 17.03 -3.08 44.86
C VAL A 14 16.92 -2.69 43.39
N VAL A 15 15.80 -2.09 42.99
CA VAL A 15 15.62 -1.55 41.63
C VAL A 15 15.94 -0.06 41.68
N VAL A 16 17.04 0.35 41.05
CA VAL A 16 17.38 1.76 40.79
C VAL A 16 17.33 1.99 39.28
N PRO A 17 16.64 3.04 38.77
CA PRO A 17 16.58 3.33 37.34
C PRO A 17 17.91 3.93 36.81
N GLY A 18 18.30 3.55 35.58
CA GLY A 18 19.46 4.09 34.86
C GLY A 18 19.09 4.71 33.49
N PRO A 19 19.99 5.44 32.82
CA PRO A 19 19.67 6.25 31.63
C PRO A 19 19.44 5.41 30.37
N ALA A 20 18.73 5.98 29.39
CA ALA A 20 18.37 5.34 28.13
C ALA A 20 19.60 5.04 27.24
N GLY A 21 19.72 3.80 26.73
CA GLY A 21 20.71 3.43 25.72
C GLY A 21 21.39 2.05 25.86
N GLN A 22 21.05 1.21 26.84
CA GLN A 22 21.71 -0.10 27.01
C GLN A 22 21.07 -1.19 26.14
N SER A 23 21.86 -1.85 25.28
CA SER A 23 21.42 -2.93 24.40
C SER A 23 21.65 -4.31 25.02
N PHE A 24 20.70 -5.23 24.84
CA PHE A 24 20.89 -6.65 25.15
C PHE A 24 21.80 -7.30 24.10
N LEU A 25 22.87 -7.97 24.52
CA LEU A 25 23.69 -8.82 23.64
C LEU A 25 23.37 -10.30 23.89
N VAL A 26 23.06 -11.03 22.81
CA VAL A 26 22.82 -12.47 22.80
C VAL A 26 24.12 -13.16 22.39
N VAL A 27 24.65 -14.06 23.23
CA VAL A 27 25.91 -14.78 22.96
C VAL A 27 25.63 -16.28 22.88
N GLN A 28 26.26 -16.96 21.91
CA GLN A 28 25.95 -18.35 21.52
C GLN A 28 26.89 -19.40 22.15
N ALA A 29 28.03 -19.03 22.73
CA ALA A 29 28.94 -19.94 23.43
C ALA A 29 29.71 -19.25 24.57
N SER A 30 30.14 -20.01 25.59
CA SER A 30 30.86 -19.48 26.75
C SER A 30 32.30 -19.00 26.44
N ALA A 31 32.91 -19.48 25.36
CA ALA A 31 34.24 -19.08 24.92
C ALA A 31 34.29 -17.65 24.36
N ASP A 32 33.17 -17.14 23.84
CA ASP A 32 33.05 -15.77 23.32
C ASP A 32 33.04 -14.72 24.44
N LEU A 33 32.90 -15.14 25.70
CA LEU A 33 32.90 -14.27 26.87
C LEU A 33 34.31 -13.89 27.36
N ALA A 34 35.37 -14.56 26.88
CA ALA A 34 36.73 -14.35 27.39
C ALA A 34 37.49 -13.21 26.70
N ALA A 35 36.92 -12.58 25.66
CA ALA A 35 37.62 -11.58 24.85
C ALA A 35 37.35 -10.11 25.22
N ASP A 36 36.40 -9.80 26.12
CA ASP A 36 36.12 -8.40 26.51
C ASP A 36 35.70 -8.26 27.98
N VAL A 37 36.62 -8.61 28.88
CA VAL A 37 36.43 -8.47 30.33
C VAL A 37 36.92 -7.09 30.75
N GLY A 38 36.04 -6.10 30.90
CA GLY A 38 36.49 -4.80 31.41
C GLY A 38 35.56 -3.59 31.44
N ARG A 39 34.23 -3.71 31.30
CA ARG A 39 33.34 -2.55 31.53
C ARG A 39 32.23 -2.90 32.52
N ASP A 40 32.23 -2.18 33.64
CA ASP A 40 31.13 -2.19 34.61
C ASP A 40 29.90 -1.54 33.98
N GLY A 41 28.82 -2.31 33.81
CA GLY A 41 27.52 -1.80 33.36
C GLY A 41 26.68 -2.73 32.48
N ASP A 42 27.26 -3.77 31.88
CA ASP A 42 26.55 -4.56 30.86
C ASP A 42 25.84 -5.81 31.43
N ARG A 43 24.68 -6.14 30.84
CA ARG A 43 23.89 -7.37 31.11
C ARG A 43 24.01 -8.32 29.92
N ALA A 44 24.39 -9.58 30.15
CA ALA A 44 24.51 -10.61 29.10
C ALA A 44 23.52 -11.76 29.33
N ILE A 45 23.01 -12.34 28.22
CA ILE A 45 22.18 -13.56 28.21
C ILE A 45 22.99 -14.67 27.53
N ILE A 46 23.19 -15.80 28.23
CA ILE A 46 23.86 -16.99 27.68
C ILE A 46 22.80 -18.00 27.24
N ARG A 47 22.91 -18.51 26.01
CA ARG A 47 22.16 -19.71 25.58
C ARG A 47 23.12 -20.85 25.32
N ALA A 48 23.18 -21.78 26.25
CA ALA A 48 23.65 -23.14 25.98
C ALA A 48 22.65 -24.10 26.63
N THR A 49 21.85 -24.75 25.78
CA THR A 49 20.99 -25.90 26.11
C THR A 49 19.90 -25.70 27.19
N GLY A 50 19.15 -24.60 27.13
CA GLY A 50 17.80 -24.54 27.71
C GLY A 50 17.65 -24.06 29.16
N ALA A 51 18.67 -23.42 29.75
CA ALA A 51 18.53 -22.68 31.00
C ALA A 51 18.95 -21.21 30.82
N GLU A 52 18.08 -20.28 31.21
CA GLU A 52 18.37 -18.83 31.22
C GLU A 52 19.11 -18.43 32.50
N TRP A 53 20.14 -17.59 32.38
CA TRP A 53 20.86 -17.02 33.52
C TRP A 53 20.98 -15.52 33.34
N LEU A 54 20.71 -14.76 34.41
CA LEU A 54 20.86 -13.31 34.48
C LEU A 54 22.10 -12.97 35.32
N LYS A 55 23.01 -12.14 34.79
CA LYS A 55 24.10 -11.55 35.58
C LYS A 55 23.76 -10.11 35.94
N THR A 56 23.72 -9.82 37.23
CA THR A 56 23.79 -8.47 37.78
C THR A 56 24.89 -8.45 38.83
N ALA A 57 25.72 -7.40 38.81
CA ALA A 57 26.78 -7.08 39.79
C ALA A 57 27.24 -8.25 40.67
N GLY A 58 28.02 -9.16 40.09
CA GLY A 58 28.78 -10.19 40.82
C GLY A 58 28.04 -11.42 41.34
N ILE A 59 26.74 -11.62 41.08
CA ILE A 59 25.99 -12.79 41.59
C ILE A 59 25.35 -13.59 40.45
N TRP A 60 25.41 -14.92 40.56
CA TRP A 60 24.73 -15.88 39.68
C TRP A 60 23.47 -16.41 40.37
N ALA A 61 22.30 -16.35 39.72
CA ALA A 61 21.08 -16.97 40.22
C ALA A 61 20.49 -17.93 39.18
N ALA A 62 20.26 -19.18 39.58
CA ALA A 62 19.54 -20.18 38.79
C ALA A 62 18.04 -20.00 38.99
N THR A 63 17.27 -19.83 37.92
CA THR A 63 15.81 -19.75 37.99
C THR A 63 15.18 -21.05 37.49
N GLY A 64 14.39 -21.70 38.35
CA GLY A 64 13.59 -22.87 37.99
C GLY A 64 12.34 -22.50 37.18
N GLY A 65 11.82 -23.45 36.41
CA GLY A 65 10.92 -23.23 35.25
C GLY A 65 9.56 -22.54 35.45
N ASN A 66 9.14 -22.15 36.67
CA ASN A 66 7.76 -21.69 36.92
C ASN A 66 7.63 -20.31 37.60
N PHE A 67 8.65 -19.46 37.55
CA PHE A 67 8.64 -18.13 38.21
C PHE A 67 7.40 -17.28 37.88
N TRP A 68 6.95 -17.27 36.62
CA TRP A 68 5.80 -16.49 36.19
C TRP A 68 4.45 -17.05 36.66
N GLY A 69 4.32 -18.37 36.81
CA GLY A 69 3.07 -19.00 37.24
C GLY A 69 2.74 -18.76 38.72
N THR A 70 3.76 -18.73 39.59
CA THR A 70 3.55 -18.50 41.03
C THR A 70 3.21 -17.05 41.36
N LEU A 71 3.72 -16.10 40.56
CA LEU A 71 3.44 -14.66 40.72
C LEU A 71 1.98 -14.30 40.35
N LEU A 72 1.45 -14.91 39.30
CA LEU A 72 0.06 -14.73 38.85
C LEU A 72 -0.95 -15.32 39.85
N GLN A 73 -0.65 -16.47 40.45
CA GLN A 73 -1.54 -17.10 41.44
C GLN A 73 -1.68 -16.25 42.72
N GLN A 74 -0.57 -15.70 43.22
CA GLN A 74 -0.59 -14.87 44.43
C GLN A 74 -1.30 -13.52 44.23
N GLY A 75 -1.30 -12.99 43.00
CA GLY A 75 -2.10 -11.82 42.62
C GLY A 75 -3.60 -12.11 42.64
N SER A 76 -4.01 -13.28 42.15
CA SER A 76 -5.41 -13.73 42.15
C SER A 76 -5.96 -13.86 43.58
N ASP A 77 -5.21 -14.48 44.49
CA ASP A 77 -5.65 -14.73 45.88
C ASP A 77 -5.86 -13.42 46.68
N LYS A 78 -5.14 -12.34 46.33
CA LYS A 78 -5.26 -11.02 46.96
C LYS A 78 -6.52 -10.26 46.51
N VAL A 79 -6.90 -10.43 45.24
CA VAL A 79 -8.12 -9.83 44.66
C VAL A 79 -9.37 -10.51 45.23
N ASP A 80 -9.33 -11.82 45.42
CA ASP A 80 -10.43 -12.57 46.04
C ASP A 80 -10.62 -12.23 47.52
N LEU A 81 -9.56 -11.93 48.26
CA LEU A 81 -9.66 -11.48 49.66
C LEU A 81 -10.27 -10.06 49.77
N ALA A 82 -9.92 -9.15 48.85
CA ALA A 82 -10.49 -7.81 48.79
C ALA A 82 -11.98 -7.82 48.42
N ARG A 83 -12.37 -8.74 47.52
CA ARG A 83 -13.77 -8.98 47.15
C ARG A 83 -14.59 -9.51 48.32
N ARG A 84 -14.05 -10.45 49.11
CA ARG A 84 -14.72 -10.98 50.31
C ARG A 84 -14.91 -9.95 51.43
N TRP A 85 -14.00 -8.98 51.59
CA TRP A 85 -14.18 -7.87 52.55
C TRP A 85 -15.20 -6.82 52.11
N ALA A 86 -15.53 -6.77 50.82
CA ALA A 86 -16.60 -5.93 50.29
C ALA A 86 -17.99 -6.57 50.40
N GLU A 87 -18.06 -7.90 50.53
CA GLU A 87 -19.32 -8.68 50.46
C GLU A 87 -19.88 -9.10 51.84
N GLU A 88 -19.12 -9.03 52.95
CA GLU A 88 -19.58 -9.43 54.30
C GLU A 88 -19.50 -8.28 55.34
N ALA A 89 -20.54 -7.44 55.43
CA ALA A 89 -21.10 -6.96 56.72
C ALA A 89 -22.43 -6.19 56.52
N PRO A 90 -23.41 -6.34 57.42
CA PRO A 90 -24.82 -6.05 57.18
C PRO A 90 -25.19 -4.58 57.34
N ASP A 91 -26.18 -4.15 56.54
CA ASP A 91 -26.94 -2.93 56.75
C ASP A 91 -27.51 -2.88 58.17
N VAL A 92 -27.09 -1.89 58.95
CA VAL A 92 -27.87 -1.39 60.08
C VAL A 92 -28.05 0.11 59.87
N GLU A 93 -29.14 0.43 59.20
CA GLU A 93 -29.71 1.76 59.15
C GLU A 93 -30.18 2.14 60.57
N VAL A 94 -29.68 3.24 61.13
CA VAL A 94 -30.33 3.93 62.25
C VAL A 94 -30.41 5.42 61.89
N ASP A 95 -31.63 5.94 62.03
CA ASP A 95 -32.11 7.27 61.63
C ASP A 95 -31.09 8.42 61.67
N GLY A 96 -30.99 9.13 60.55
CA GLY A 96 -30.56 10.52 60.51
C GLY A 96 -29.06 10.79 60.68
N GLY A 97 -28.26 10.51 59.65
CA GLY A 97 -26.96 11.14 59.42
C GLY A 97 -25.79 10.62 60.28
N PHE A 98 -24.71 10.21 59.62
CA PHE A 98 -23.48 9.73 60.25
C PHE A 98 -22.87 10.77 61.20
N SER A 99 -22.51 10.36 62.42
CA SER A 99 -21.92 11.26 63.42
C SER A 99 -20.44 11.57 63.14
N ALA A 100 -20.03 12.80 63.46
CA ALA A 100 -18.69 13.35 63.24
C ALA A 100 -17.53 12.57 63.92
N LEU A 101 -17.82 11.64 64.85
CA LEU A 101 -16.77 10.79 65.44
C LEU A 101 -16.26 9.71 64.48
N HIS A 102 -17.05 9.26 63.51
CA HIS A 102 -16.63 8.25 62.54
C HIS A 102 -15.63 8.82 61.50
N TRP A 103 -15.77 10.11 61.17
CA TRP A 103 -14.82 10.82 60.29
C TRP A 103 -13.59 11.36 61.03
N ALA A 104 -13.69 11.67 62.33
CA ALA A 104 -12.55 12.15 63.12
C ALA A 104 -11.43 11.08 63.24
N GLY A 105 -11.78 9.79 63.30
CA GLY A 105 -10.81 8.69 63.32
C GLY A 105 -10.08 8.48 61.98
N ARG A 106 -10.73 8.75 60.84
CA ARG A 106 -10.11 8.63 59.51
C ARG A 106 -9.33 9.87 59.09
N ALA A 107 -9.77 11.07 59.49
CA ALA A 107 -9.06 12.31 59.21
C ALA A 107 -7.70 12.40 59.95
N ALA A 108 -7.61 11.88 61.17
CA ALA A 108 -6.36 11.83 61.93
C ALA A 108 -5.30 10.88 61.32
N LEU A 109 -5.74 9.86 60.57
CA LEU A 109 -4.84 8.91 59.89
C LEU A 109 -4.28 9.47 58.57
N ILE A 110 -5.06 10.31 57.87
CA ILE A 110 -4.69 10.92 56.59
C ILE A 110 -3.84 12.20 56.79
N ALA A 111 -4.12 12.99 57.84
CA ALA A 111 -3.34 14.18 58.18
C ALA A 111 -1.89 13.89 58.60
N ALA A 112 -1.56 12.66 58.98
CA ALA A 112 -0.21 12.26 59.34
C ALA A 112 0.70 11.97 58.12
N MET A 113 0.15 11.83 56.90
CA MET A 113 0.92 11.38 55.72
C MET A 113 1.33 12.51 54.76
N PHE A 114 0.64 13.65 54.73
CA PHE A 114 0.94 14.74 53.77
C PHE A 114 0.73 16.10 54.43
N GLY A 115 1.82 16.78 54.78
CA GLY A 115 1.85 17.94 55.67
C GLY A 115 1.24 19.26 55.17
N ASP A 116 0.46 19.29 54.09
CA ASP A 116 -0.24 20.51 53.62
C ASP A 116 -1.38 20.16 52.63
N LEU A 117 -2.59 20.67 52.91
CA LEU A 117 -3.81 20.48 52.12
C LEU A 117 -3.75 21.20 50.75
N GLN A 118 -2.99 22.31 50.65
CA GLN A 118 -2.86 23.11 49.44
C GLN A 118 -2.02 22.39 48.37
N SER A 119 -0.96 21.71 48.80
CA SER A 119 -0.11 20.87 47.96
C SER A 119 -0.86 19.63 47.43
N ALA A 120 -1.79 19.08 48.23
CA ALA A 120 -2.63 17.96 47.82
C ALA A 120 -3.62 18.34 46.70
N MET A 121 -4.27 19.51 46.80
CA MET A 121 -5.18 20.00 45.74
C MET A 121 -4.42 20.26 44.42
N THR A 122 -3.22 20.81 44.49
CA THR A 122 -2.39 21.11 43.30
C THR A 122 -1.92 19.82 42.61
N ALA A 123 -1.55 18.80 43.37
CA ALA A 123 -1.19 17.49 42.83
C ALA A 123 -2.39 16.75 42.21
N ILE A 124 -3.59 16.93 42.77
CA ILE A 124 -4.83 16.40 42.21
C ILE A 124 -5.16 17.07 40.87
N ASP A 125 -5.08 18.39 40.76
CA ASP A 125 -5.34 19.10 39.48
C ASP A 125 -4.32 18.73 38.39
N GLN A 126 -3.04 18.53 38.76
CA GLN A 126 -2.00 18.06 37.84
C GLN A 126 -2.24 16.61 37.41
N ALA A 127 -2.69 15.74 38.32
CA ALA A 127 -3.02 14.35 38.01
C ALA A 127 -4.29 14.24 37.14
N VAL A 128 -5.30 15.09 37.36
CA VAL A 128 -6.53 15.16 36.56
C VAL A 128 -6.22 15.68 35.15
N SER A 129 -5.35 16.68 35.02
CA SER A 129 -4.92 17.22 33.72
C SER A 129 -4.05 16.21 32.94
N ALA A 130 -3.17 15.48 33.62
CA ALA A 130 -2.38 14.40 33.02
C ALA A 130 -3.24 13.19 32.62
N ALA A 131 -4.28 12.87 33.39
CA ALA A 131 -5.26 11.83 33.06
C ALA A 131 -6.14 12.23 31.87
N ALA A 132 -6.55 13.51 31.76
CA ALA A 132 -7.31 14.02 30.62
C ALA A 132 -6.48 14.02 29.32
N GLY A 133 -5.19 14.37 29.37
CA GLY A 133 -4.26 14.28 28.24
C GLY A 133 -3.91 12.83 27.85
N SER A 134 -3.85 11.93 28.83
CA SER A 134 -3.64 10.49 28.58
C SER A 134 -4.90 9.83 28.01
N ALA A 135 -6.10 10.27 28.39
CA ALA A 135 -7.36 9.78 27.83
C ALA A 135 -7.57 10.22 26.38
N THR A 136 -7.20 11.45 26.02
CA THR A 136 -7.24 11.92 24.61
C THR A 136 -6.20 11.19 23.73
N THR A 137 -5.03 10.89 24.28
CA THR A 137 -3.99 10.10 23.59
C THR A 137 -4.34 8.61 23.50
N ALA A 138 -5.02 8.05 24.51
CA ALA A 138 -5.49 6.66 24.52
C ALA A 138 -6.70 6.45 23.58
N THR A 139 -7.56 7.45 23.43
CA THR A 139 -8.68 7.41 22.47
C THR A 139 -8.17 7.45 21.02
N ALA A 140 -7.07 8.17 20.73
CA ALA A 140 -6.43 8.15 19.41
C ALA A 140 -5.62 6.88 19.11
N LYS A 141 -5.20 6.12 20.15
CA LYS A 141 -4.41 4.88 20.04
C LYS A 141 -5.23 3.59 20.08
N ALA A 142 -6.54 3.66 20.35
CA ALA A 142 -7.39 2.48 20.50
C ALA A 142 -7.89 1.89 19.16
N ASP A 143 -7.71 2.61 18.04
CA ASP A 143 -8.17 2.23 16.70
C ASP A 143 -7.10 1.53 15.84
N GLU A 144 -5.87 1.36 16.33
CA GLU A 144 -4.78 0.67 15.62
C GLU A 144 -4.71 -0.82 16.03
N THR A 145 -4.78 -1.74 15.06
CA THR A 145 -4.59 -3.18 15.28
C THR A 145 -3.17 -3.50 15.76
N ALA A 146 -2.89 -4.71 16.29
CA ALA A 146 -1.51 -5.08 16.67
C ALA A 146 -0.53 -5.06 15.47
N ALA A 147 -1.03 -5.21 14.25
CA ALA A 147 -0.26 -5.03 13.02
C ALA A 147 -0.04 -3.54 12.70
N ASP A 148 -1.05 -2.69 12.94
CA ASP A 148 -0.91 -1.23 12.83
C ASP A 148 0.04 -0.71 13.91
N VAL A 149 -0.07 -1.13 15.16
CA VAL A 149 0.88 -0.74 16.22
C VAL A 149 2.30 -1.19 15.86
N VAL A 150 2.51 -2.38 15.27
CA VAL A 150 3.84 -2.81 14.80
C VAL A 150 4.29 -2.00 13.57
N SER A 151 3.39 -1.65 12.65
CA SER A 151 3.66 -0.77 11.52
C SER A 151 3.98 0.64 12.00
N THR A 152 3.13 1.28 12.81
CA THR A 152 3.33 2.58 13.45
C THR A 152 4.61 2.61 14.27
N HIS A 153 4.97 1.56 15.02
CA HIS A 153 6.26 1.52 15.72
C HIS A 153 7.44 1.32 14.74
N ALA A 154 7.29 0.51 13.69
CA ALA A 154 8.30 0.37 12.64
C ALA A 154 8.45 1.67 11.82
N ASP A 155 7.36 2.40 11.59
CA ASP A 155 7.26 3.67 10.89
C ASP A 155 7.79 4.80 11.78
N VAL A 156 7.58 4.77 13.09
CA VAL A 156 8.19 5.69 14.06
C VAL A 156 9.69 5.42 14.17
N ILE A 157 10.13 4.17 14.19
CA ILE A 157 11.57 3.81 14.18
C ILE A 157 12.20 4.22 12.85
N THR A 158 11.52 3.98 11.73
CA THR A 158 11.97 4.38 10.38
C THR A 158 11.95 5.90 10.23
N THR A 159 10.96 6.59 10.76
CA THR A 159 10.84 8.06 10.75
C THR A 159 11.89 8.68 11.66
N ALA A 160 12.17 8.11 12.83
CA ALA A 160 13.25 8.55 13.70
C ALA A 160 14.63 8.32 13.07
N ALA A 161 14.83 7.17 12.40
CA ALA A 161 16.04 6.88 11.63
C ALA A 161 16.19 7.82 10.42
N THR A 162 15.09 8.14 9.74
CA THR A 162 15.05 9.06 8.60
C THR A 162 15.28 10.50 9.05
N LEU A 163 14.71 10.93 10.19
CA LEU A 163 14.94 12.24 10.79
C LEU A 163 16.38 12.39 11.26
N ALA A 164 16.95 11.37 11.90
CA ALA A 164 18.36 11.35 12.29
C ALA A 164 19.28 11.40 11.05
N SER A 165 18.94 10.65 9.99
CA SER A 165 19.67 10.69 8.72
C SER A 165 19.52 12.03 7.99
N ALA A 166 18.35 12.65 8.04
CA ALA A 166 18.07 13.96 7.45
C ALA A 166 18.74 15.09 8.22
N GLN A 167 18.79 15.02 9.56
CA GLN A 167 19.54 15.93 10.41
C GLN A 167 21.04 15.77 10.17
N ALA A 168 21.55 14.53 10.07
CA ALA A 168 22.94 14.26 9.72
C ALA A 168 23.29 14.74 8.29
N ALA A 169 22.39 14.56 7.32
CA ALA A 169 22.57 15.04 5.94
C ALA A 169 22.50 16.58 5.85
N ARG A 170 21.59 17.21 6.61
CA ARG A 170 21.51 18.67 6.74
C ARG A 170 22.77 19.24 7.36
N ASP A 171 23.21 18.68 8.48
CA ASP A 171 24.42 19.13 9.18
C ASP A 171 25.68 18.84 8.33
N ALA A 172 25.69 17.77 7.55
CA ALA A 172 26.73 17.48 6.56
C ALA A 172 26.73 18.46 5.36
N SER A 173 25.56 18.92 4.93
CA SER A 173 25.44 19.95 3.89
C SER A 173 25.79 21.35 4.42
N LEU A 174 25.55 21.62 5.71
CA LEU A 174 25.82 22.91 6.33
C LEU A 174 27.28 23.05 6.79
N TYR A 175 27.92 21.95 7.18
CA TYR A 175 29.26 21.94 7.80
C TYR A 175 30.31 21.08 7.06
N GLY A 176 29.96 20.47 5.92
CA GLY A 176 30.88 19.68 5.11
C GLY A 176 32.02 20.53 4.53
N LYS A 177 33.27 20.13 4.78
CA LYS A 177 34.48 20.88 4.38
C LYS A 177 34.84 20.77 2.89
N GLY A 178 34.04 20.05 2.10
CA GLY A 178 34.21 19.89 0.65
C GLY A 178 34.26 18.44 0.19
N ILE A 179 34.50 18.26 -1.10
CA ILE A 179 34.70 16.95 -1.76
C ILE A 179 36.21 16.73 -1.93
N PHE A 180 36.71 15.60 -1.46
CA PHE A 180 38.11 15.22 -1.53
C PHE A 180 38.27 13.92 -2.31
N PRO A 181 39.40 13.73 -3.02
CA PRO A 181 39.64 12.54 -3.85
C PRO A 181 39.86 11.27 -3.02
N THR A 182 40.32 11.38 -1.77
CA THR A 182 40.48 10.25 -0.84
C THR A 182 40.27 10.71 0.59
N THR A 183 40.03 9.77 1.51
CA THR A 183 39.99 10.03 2.95
C THR A 183 41.32 10.58 3.47
N ALA A 184 42.46 10.11 2.94
CA ALA A 184 43.78 10.61 3.32
C ALA A 184 43.99 12.10 2.96
N ALA A 185 43.53 12.52 1.78
CA ALA A 185 43.60 13.92 1.33
C ALA A 185 42.69 14.86 2.14
N ALA A 186 41.59 14.33 2.66
CA ALA A 186 40.68 15.08 3.53
C ALA A 186 41.25 15.24 4.95
N ILE A 187 41.91 14.23 5.49
CA ILE A 187 42.42 14.27 6.87
C ILE A 187 43.75 15.05 6.96
N GLY A 188 44.66 14.88 5.99
CA GLY A 188 46.00 15.46 6.02
C GLY A 188 46.25 16.51 4.93
N LEU A 189 46.61 17.73 5.33
CA LEU A 189 47.14 18.79 4.43
C LEU A 189 48.64 18.58 4.13
N GLY A 190 49.26 17.54 4.68
CA GLY A 190 50.68 17.23 4.50
C GLY A 190 51.60 18.00 5.43
N VAL A 191 52.89 18.05 5.10
CA VAL A 191 53.92 18.78 5.84
C VAL A 191 53.76 20.27 5.58
N VAL A 192 53.32 21.02 6.59
CA VAL A 192 53.11 22.48 6.48
C VAL A 192 54.25 23.28 7.08
N GLY A 193 55.18 22.63 7.77
CA GLY A 193 56.33 23.29 8.36
C GLY A 193 57.25 22.36 9.14
N ASN A 194 58.13 22.99 9.92
CA ASN A 194 59.08 22.33 10.80
C ASN A 194 58.99 22.92 12.22
N GLY A 195 59.27 22.10 13.23
CA GLY A 195 59.48 22.52 14.60
C GLY A 195 60.86 23.17 14.77
N VAL A 196 61.26 23.40 16.03
CA VAL A 196 62.53 24.07 16.34
C VAL A 196 63.72 23.32 15.70
N ILE A 197 64.58 24.08 15.01
CA ILE A 197 65.80 23.56 14.39
C ILE A 197 66.86 23.34 15.47
N THR A 198 67.34 22.11 15.57
CA THR A 198 68.61 21.76 16.21
C THR A 198 69.72 21.88 15.17
N PRO A 199 70.65 22.84 15.26
CA PRO A 199 71.53 23.20 14.14
C PRO A 199 72.55 22.13 13.73
N GLY A 200 72.94 21.22 14.63
CA GLY A 200 74.03 20.27 14.39
C GLY A 200 75.38 20.96 14.18
N ALA A 201 76.36 20.24 13.61
CA ALA A 201 77.68 20.76 13.26
C ALA A 201 78.38 19.95 12.15
N GLY A 202 79.42 20.53 11.54
CA GLY A 202 80.32 19.83 10.61
C GLY A 202 79.83 19.69 9.17
N GLY A 203 78.66 20.24 8.84
CA GLY A 203 78.07 20.12 7.50
C GLY A 203 78.74 20.95 6.41
N THR A 204 78.66 20.49 5.16
CA THR A 204 79.07 21.27 3.99
C THR A 204 78.06 22.39 3.73
N ASN A 205 78.52 23.64 3.62
CA ASN A 205 77.65 24.79 3.34
C ASN A 205 76.99 24.68 1.97
N GLY A 206 75.70 25.02 1.88
CA GLY A 206 74.93 24.96 0.64
C GLY A 206 73.43 24.82 0.88
N THR A 207 72.67 24.77 -0.22
CA THR A 207 71.23 24.47 -0.22
C THR A 207 71.03 23.09 -0.84
N PHE A 208 70.34 22.21 -0.12
CA PHE A 208 70.17 20.81 -0.49
C PHE A 208 68.68 20.44 -0.51
N ASP A 209 68.32 19.45 -1.31
CA ASP A 209 66.97 18.89 -1.28
C ASP A 209 66.74 18.12 0.02
N LEU A 210 65.54 18.31 0.58
CA LEU A 210 65.13 17.72 1.84
C LEU A 210 64.48 16.36 1.59
N ALA A 211 65.07 15.31 2.14
CA ALA A 211 64.49 13.99 2.09
C ALA A 211 63.52 13.77 3.26
N PHE A 212 62.48 12.98 3.03
CA PHE A 212 61.48 12.60 4.01
C PHE A 212 61.51 11.08 4.18
N THR A 213 61.68 10.60 5.42
CA THR A 213 61.78 9.17 5.72
C THR A 213 60.78 8.77 6.80
N GLY A 214 60.08 7.65 6.61
CA GLY A 214 59.03 7.18 7.51
C GLY A 214 57.71 7.97 7.39
N GLY A 215 56.80 7.76 8.35
CA GLY A 215 55.44 8.32 8.31
C GLY A 215 54.49 7.57 7.36
N THR A 216 53.23 8.04 7.32
CA THR A 216 52.17 7.47 6.47
C THR A 216 51.70 8.55 5.51
N GLY A 217 52.18 8.52 4.26
CA GLY A 217 51.93 9.55 3.26
C GLY A 217 52.99 9.60 2.16
N SER A 218 52.81 10.49 1.18
CA SER A 218 53.78 10.71 0.10
C SER A 218 53.66 12.09 -0.54
N GLY A 219 54.61 12.44 -1.42
CA GLY A 219 54.54 13.65 -2.25
C GLY A 219 55.01 14.95 -1.59
N ALA A 220 55.60 14.89 -0.39
CA ALA A 220 56.24 16.06 0.21
C ALA A 220 57.60 16.32 -0.45
N ALA A 221 57.92 17.60 -0.64
CA ALA A 221 59.22 18.06 -1.13
C ALA A 221 59.62 19.33 -0.37
N GLY A 222 60.92 19.51 -0.19
CA GLY A 222 61.46 20.70 0.47
C GLY A 222 62.95 20.84 0.23
N ARG A 223 63.52 21.86 0.85
CA ARG A 223 64.96 22.14 0.85
C ARG A 223 65.42 22.52 2.24
N PHE A 224 66.71 22.36 2.50
CA PHE A 224 67.34 22.88 3.69
C PHE A 224 68.65 23.60 3.37
N VAL A 225 69.04 24.53 4.24
CA VAL A 225 70.23 25.37 4.08
C VAL A 225 71.20 25.10 5.22
N VAL A 226 72.47 24.88 4.87
CA VAL A 226 73.59 24.79 5.81
C VAL A 226 74.51 25.98 5.59
N ALA A 227 74.77 26.74 6.66
CA ALA A 227 75.67 27.89 6.63
C ALA A 227 76.51 27.92 7.91
N GLY A 228 77.83 28.16 7.78
CA GLY A 228 78.75 28.09 8.91
C GLY A 228 78.91 26.68 9.51
N GLY A 229 78.61 25.63 8.74
CA GLY A 229 78.69 24.23 9.17
C GLY A 229 77.46 23.71 9.94
N VAL A 230 76.39 24.51 10.06
CA VAL A 230 75.17 24.18 10.80
C VAL A 230 73.90 24.39 9.96
N LEU A 231 72.84 23.65 10.26
CA LEU A 231 71.50 23.80 9.66
C LEU A 231 70.86 25.12 10.10
N THR A 232 70.54 26.00 9.15
CA THR A 232 69.99 27.34 9.43
C THR A 232 68.56 27.53 8.95
N GLN A 233 68.10 26.74 7.96
CA GLN A 233 66.76 26.89 7.40
C GLN A 233 66.23 25.58 6.83
N ILE A 234 64.91 25.38 6.97
CA ILE A 234 64.14 24.34 6.29
C ILE A 234 62.98 25.04 5.57
N LEU A 235 62.79 24.73 4.28
CA LEU A 235 61.71 25.25 3.46
C LEU A 235 60.93 24.07 2.86
N ILE A 236 59.62 24.07 3.06
CA ILE A 236 58.74 23.09 2.43
C ILE A 236 58.21 23.68 1.13
N THR A 237 58.41 22.98 0.01
CA THR A 237 58.04 23.44 -1.34
C THR A 237 56.85 22.68 -1.91
N ALA A 238 56.59 21.47 -1.42
CA ALA A 238 55.35 20.75 -1.64
C ALA A 238 54.97 20.05 -0.33
N PRO A 239 53.76 20.26 0.21
CA PRO A 239 53.37 19.69 1.49
C PRO A 239 53.10 18.17 1.41
N GLY A 240 52.76 17.63 0.23
CA GLY A 240 52.36 16.23 0.07
C GLY A 240 51.06 15.91 0.82
N SER A 241 50.82 14.63 1.09
CA SER A 241 49.67 14.17 1.89
C SER A 241 50.15 13.15 2.91
N TYR A 242 50.20 13.56 4.18
CA TYR A 242 50.67 12.74 5.31
C TYR A 242 49.65 12.75 6.45
N THR A 243 49.33 11.57 6.98
CA THR A 243 48.47 11.38 8.16
C THR A 243 49.26 10.99 9.41
N VAL A 244 50.50 10.53 9.24
CA VAL A 244 51.51 10.35 10.30
C VAL A 244 52.78 11.06 9.88
N ALA A 245 53.36 11.85 10.80
CA ALA A 245 54.48 12.73 10.49
C ALA A 245 55.71 11.93 10.00
N PRO A 246 56.27 12.26 8.83
CA PRO A 246 57.57 11.73 8.40
C PRO A 246 58.70 12.34 9.24
N THR A 247 59.92 11.87 9.05
CA THR A 247 61.14 12.47 9.61
C THR A 247 61.92 13.17 8.52
N PHE A 248 62.45 14.36 8.79
CA PHE A 248 63.39 15.04 7.89
C PHE A 248 64.74 14.33 7.88
N SER A 249 65.32 14.16 6.70
CA SER A 249 66.69 13.68 6.52
C SER A 249 67.55 14.76 5.89
N PHE A 250 68.64 15.10 6.59
CA PHE A 250 69.62 16.12 6.20
C PHE A 250 70.92 15.52 5.62
N ALA A 251 70.92 14.21 5.34
CA ALA A 251 72.12 13.47 4.91
C ALA A 251 72.71 13.96 3.57
N ALA A 252 71.97 14.75 2.80
CA ALA A 252 72.45 15.37 1.57
C ALA A 252 73.60 16.38 1.80
N SER A 253 73.76 16.92 3.02
CA SER A 253 74.94 17.69 3.41
C SER A 253 75.97 16.79 4.08
N ALA A 254 77.06 16.49 3.38
CA ALA A 254 78.13 15.64 3.91
C ALA A 254 78.75 16.25 5.18
N GLY A 255 78.90 15.42 6.22
CA GLY A 255 79.50 15.80 7.51
C GLY A 255 78.54 16.43 8.52
N LEU A 256 77.29 16.73 8.16
CA LEU A 256 76.32 17.37 9.06
C LEU A 256 75.83 16.38 10.12
N ALA A 257 76.40 16.44 11.32
CA ALA A 257 76.07 15.58 12.44
C ALA A 257 75.19 16.32 13.46
N GLY A 258 74.16 15.63 14.00
CA GLY A 258 73.32 16.14 15.08
C GLY A 258 72.27 17.18 14.68
N ALA A 259 72.08 17.46 13.38
CA ALA A 259 71.01 18.34 12.91
C ALA A 259 69.65 17.62 12.97
N ALA A 260 68.63 18.28 13.53
CA ALA A 260 67.30 17.71 13.69
C ALA A 260 66.21 18.79 13.69
N ALA A 261 65.04 18.47 13.17
CA ALA A 261 63.82 19.25 13.34
C ALA A 261 62.61 18.32 13.25
N ALA A 262 61.56 18.60 14.03
CA ALA A 262 60.32 17.84 13.95
C ALA A 262 59.49 18.28 12.75
N VAL A 263 58.79 17.35 12.09
CA VAL A 263 57.85 17.69 11.02
C VAL A 263 56.53 18.20 11.63
N VAL A 264 55.99 19.29 11.09
CA VAL A 264 54.67 19.81 11.46
C VAL A 264 53.67 19.45 10.36
N LEU A 265 52.62 18.71 10.71
CA LEU A 265 51.52 18.36 9.81
C LEU A 265 50.37 19.37 9.91
N GLY A 266 49.75 19.68 8.78
CA GLY A 266 48.48 20.42 8.72
C GLY A 266 47.29 19.48 8.51
N THR A 267 46.08 19.92 8.86
CA THR A 267 44.83 19.17 8.69
C THR A 267 43.85 19.94 7.80
N ASN A 268 43.24 19.28 6.82
CA ASN A 268 42.20 19.86 5.96
C ASN A 268 40.81 19.79 6.62
N VAL A 269 40.54 18.70 7.33
CA VAL A 269 39.28 18.46 8.06
C VAL A 269 39.63 18.05 9.49
N ALA A 270 39.09 18.77 10.47
CA ALA A 270 39.39 18.53 11.89
C ALA A 270 38.52 17.41 12.48
N VAL A 271 38.94 16.87 13.63
CA VAL A 271 38.15 15.88 14.39
C VAL A 271 36.75 16.42 14.69
N GLY A 272 35.73 15.60 14.44
CA GLY A 272 34.32 15.94 14.57
C GLY A 272 33.71 16.65 13.35
N GLN A 273 34.49 16.89 12.28
CA GLN A 273 34.01 17.51 11.05
C GLN A 273 33.80 16.48 9.93
N TYR A 274 32.99 16.88 8.95
CA TYR A 274 32.52 16.02 7.86
C TYR A 274 33.11 16.42 6.51
N PHE A 275 33.26 15.44 5.62
CA PHE A 275 33.68 15.64 4.23
C PHE A 275 33.13 14.55 3.30
N TRP A 276 33.17 14.81 1.99
CA TRP A 276 32.72 13.86 0.97
C TRP A 276 33.91 13.25 0.24
N THR A 277 33.87 11.94 -0.02
CA THR A 277 34.81 11.28 -0.92
C THR A 277 34.15 10.07 -1.59
N GLU A 278 34.73 9.57 -2.67
CA GLU A 278 34.14 8.49 -3.45
C GLU A 278 34.25 7.15 -2.69
N VAL A 279 33.11 6.48 -2.48
CA VAL A 279 33.05 5.13 -1.87
C VAL A 279 33.12 4.03 -2.92
N SER A 280 32.66 4.33 -4.13
CA SER A 280 32.66 3.47 -5.31
C SER A 280 32.40 4.33 -6.55
N THR A 281 32.75 3.84 -7.74
CA THR A 281 32.62 4.60 -9.00
C THR A 281 31.30 5.37 -9.13
N GLY A 282 31.37 6.70 -9.12
CA GLY A 282 30.23 7.61 -9.28
C GLY A 282 29.36 7.82 -8.04
N VAL A 283 29.75 7.29 -6.87
CA VAL A 283 29.00 7.41 -5.61
C VAL A 283 29.86 8.08 -4.55
N LEU A 284 29.44 9.27 -4.13
CA LEU A 284 30.06 9.97 -3.00
C LEU A 284 29.47 9.46 -1.69
N GLY A 285 30.34 9.08 -0.76
CA GLY A 285 30.00 8.77 0.62
C GLY A 285 30.40 9.93 1.54
N LEU A 286 29.61 10.12 2.59
CA LEU A 286 29.93 11.08 3.65
C LEU A 286 30.81 10.41 4.70
N TYR A 287 31.89 11.09 5.09
CA TYR A 287 32.81 10.62 6.12
C TYR A 287 32.91 11.63 7.26
N ASN A 288 33.10 11.14 8.48
CA ASN A 288 33.43 11.93 9.67
C ASN A 288 34.86 11.64 10.11
N VAL A 289 35.63 12.68 10.47
CA VAL A 289 36.95 12.52 11.11
C VAL A 289 36.75 12.22 12.60
N THR A 290 36.98 10.98 13.01
CA THR A 290 36.84 10.56 14.42
C THR A 290 38.08 10.91 15.25
N ALA A 291 38.09 10.58 16.55
CA ALA A 291 39.25 10.82 17.41
C ALA A 291 40.43 9.92 16.98
N GLY A 292 41.56 10.54 16.61
CA GLY A 292 42.65 9.92 15.84
C GLY A 292 42.51 10.24 14.34
N PRO A 293 43.58 10.21 13.51
CA PRO A 293 43.50 10.59 12.09
C PRO A 293 42.79 9.53 11.23
N ALA A 294 41.60 9.10 11.64
CA ALA A 294 40.78 8.08 11.02
C ALA A 294 39.45 8.68 10.55
N ALA A 295 39.16 8.54 9.27
CA ALA A 295 37.85 8.85 8.73
C ALA A 295 36.96 7.61 8.80
N THR A 296 35.76 7.78 9.33
CA THR A 296 34.74 6.74 9.40
C THR A 296 33.65 7.06 8.39
N ASP A 297 33.32 6.08 7.54
CA ASP A 297 32.16 6.15 6.64
C ASP A 297 30.89 6.18 7.50
N THR A 298 30.02 7.17 7.29
CA THR A 298 28.77 7.30 8.04
C THR A 298 27.64 6.44 7.49
N GLY A 299 27.85 5.78 6.34
CA GLY A 299 26.81 5.05 5.60
C GLY A 299 25.92 5.95 4.74
N ILE A 300 26.04 7.27 4.87
CA ILE A 300 25.28 8.23 4.06
C ILE A 300 25.91 8.33 2.67
N ARG A 301 25.06 8.31 1.63
CA ARG A 301 25.46 8.39 0.22
C ARG A 301 24.82 9.63 -0.42
N ALA A 302 25.51 10.25 -1.35
CA ALA A 302 24.89 11.24 -2.23
C ALA A 302 23.87 10.52 -3.11
N ALA A 303 22.63 11.02 -3.15
CA ALA A 303 21.59 10.45 -4.00
C ALA A 303 22.03 10.51 -5.48
N THR A 304 22.04 9.37 -6.16
CA THR A 304 22.28 9.33 -7.60
C THR A 304 21.05 9.85 -8.33
N SER A 305 21.23 10.40 -9.53
CA SER A 305 20.11 10.85 -10.38
C SER A 305 19.08 9.75 -10.65
N ALA A 306 19.50 8.49 -10.66
CA ALA A 306 18.63 7.32 -10.79
C ALA A 306 17.73 7.12 -9.57
N LEU A 307 18.26 7.24 -8.35
CA LEU A 307 17.48 7.07 -7.11
C LEU A 307 16.46 8.21 -6.95
N VAL A 308 16.86 9.45 -7.25
CA VAL A 308 15.96 10.62 -7.24
C VAL A 308 14.84 10.43 -8.28
N SER A 309 15.16 9.91 -9.47
CA SER A 309 14.16 9.59 -10.48
C SER A 309 13.17 8.53 -10.00
N SER A 310 13.61 7.49 -9.29
CA SER A 310 12.73 6.45 -8.74
C SER A 310 11.81 6.99 -7.65
N VAL A 311 12.31 7.84 -6.76
CA VAL A 311 11.51 8.50 -5.72
C VAL A 311 10.44 9.40 -6.35
N ASP A 312 10.81 10.15 -7.39
CA ASP A 312 9.87 11.03 -8.08
C ASP A 312 8.80 10.25 -8.86
N THR A 313 9.14 9.10 -9.45
CA THR A 313 8.14 8.21 -10.06
C THR A 313 7.17 7.63 -9.03
N ILE A 314 7.68 7.23 -7.85
CA ILE A 314 6.83 6.77 -6.75
C ILE A 314 5.91 7.91 -6.27
N ALA A 315 6.44 9.13 -6.15
CA ALA A 315 5.65 10.29 -5.77
C ALA A 315 4.54 10.61 -6.79
N MET A 316 4.76 10.41 -8.10
CA MET A 316 3.72 10.55 -9.13
C MET A 316 2.62 9.49 -8.98
N LEU A 317 2.99 8.24 -8.68
CA LEU A 317 2.02 7.15 -8.47
C LEU A 317 1.13 7.41 -7.24
N GLU A 318 1.73 7.88 -6.15
CA GLU A 318 1.05 8.15 -4.88
C GLU A 318 0.34 9.52 -4.84
N GLY A 319 0.47 10.35 -5.89
CA GLY A 319 -0.13 11.69 -5.94
C GLY A 319 0.51 12.69 -4.98
N LEU A 320 1.75 12.43 -4.56
CA LEU A 320 2.56 13.36 -3.78
C LEU A 320 3.06 14.51 -4.67
N SER A 321 3.38 15.64 -4.04
CA SER A 321 3.98 16.77 -4.74
C SER A 321 5.35 16.41 -5.31
N VAL A 322 5.56 16.63 -6.61
CA VAL A 322 6.81 16.32 -7.30
C VAL A 322 7.54 17.62 -7.70
N PRO A 323 8.87 17.74 -7.48
CA PRO A 323 9.66 18.85 -8.00
C PRO A 323 9.55 18.95 -9.55
N THR A 324 9.24 20.13 -10.07
CA THR A 324 8.99 20.36 -11.50
C THR A 324 9.21 21.83 -11.87
N ALA A 325 8.98 22.20 -13.14
CA ALA A 325 8.69 23.57 -13.51
C ALA A 325 7.22 23.75 -13.89
N LYS A 326 6.69 24.96 -13.68
CA LYS A 326 5.44 25.42 -14.30
C LYS A 326 5.80 26.36 -15.45
N LEU A 327 5.30 26.05 -16.64
CA LEU A 327 5.25 26.96 -17.77
C LEU A 327 4.00 27.81 -17.59
N THR A 328 4.15 29.13 -17.47
CA THR A 328 3.06 30.10 -17.42
C THR A 328 3.07 30.92 -18.70
N GLU A 329 1.95 30.97 -19.41
CA GLU A 329 1.85 31.73 -20.65
C GLU A 329 1.95 33.24 -20.42
N ALA A 330 2.38 33.99 -21.43
CA ALA A 330 2.27 35.45 -21.41
C ALA A 330 0.83 35.89 -21.77
N ALA A 331 0.47 37.13 -21.40
CA ALA A 331 -0.81 37.71 -21.79
C ALA A 331 -0.81 38.12 -23.28
N GLY A 332 -1.98 38.01 -23.94
CA GLY A 332 -2.16 38.41 -25.35
C GLY A 332 -2.02 37.26 -26.34
N SER A 333 -1.79 37.55 -27.63
CA SER A 333 -1.62 36.48 -28.64
C SER A 333 -0.27 35.80 -28.47
N VAL A 334 -0.28 34.52 -28.10
CA VAL A 334 0.91 33.77 -27.68
C VAL A 334 1.07 32.44 -28.39
N SER A 335 2.32 32.03 -28.57
CA SER A 335 2.71 30.65 -28.86
C SER A 335 3.76 30.18 -27.83
N PRO A 336 3.33 29.86 -26.60
CA PRO A 336 4.24 29.56 -25.49
C PRO A 336 5.11 28.36 -25.84
N SER A 337 6.44 28.57 -25.88
CA SER A 337 7.37 27.52 -26.26
C SER A 337 8.67 27.55 -25.46
N VAL A 338 9.13 26.36 -25.11
CA VAL A 338 10.47 26.11 -24.58
C VAL A 338 11.20 25.29 -25.63
N TYR A 339 12.32 25.82 -26.14
CA TYR A 339 13.01 25.20 -27.26
C TYR A 339 14.52 25.32 -27.19
N ARG A 340 15.18 24.48 -27.97
CA ARG A 340 16.61 24.53 -28.21
C ARG A 340 16.93 24.07 -29.63
N SER A 341 17.91 24.71 -30.26
CA SER A 341 18.42 24.27 -31.55
C SER A 341 19.27 23.02 -31.41
N TYR A 342 19.09 22.04 -32.30
CA TYR A 342 19.90 20.83 -32.38
C TYR A 342 20.22 20.51 -33.84
N SER A 343 21.43 19.97 -34.08
CA SER A 343 21.89 19.55 -35.40
C SER A 343 21.64 18.06 -35.59
N PHE A 344 20.61 17.73 -36.36
CA PHE A 344 20.25 16.38 -36.73
C PHE A 344 21.16 15.83 -37.82
N VAL A 345 21.45 14.53 -37.76
CA VAL A 345 22.25 13.81 -38.75
C VAL A 345 21.37 12.83 -39.51
N ALA A 346 21.47 12.82 -40.84
CA ALA A 346 20.71 11.95 -41.71
C ALA A 346 20.91 10.46 -41.34
N GLY A 347 19.80 9.72 -41.28
CA GLY A 347 19.77 8.30 -40.90
C GLY A 347 19.60 8.02 -39.41
N ASP A 348 19.75 9.02 -38.52
CA ASP A 348 19.45 8.83 -37.10
C ASP A 348 17.93 8.73 -36.87
N THR A 349 17.52 7.85 -35.96
CA THR A 349 16.19 7.87 -35.36
C THR A 349 16.25 8.56 -33.99
N ILE A 350 15.50 9.64 -33.83
CA ILE A 350 15.52 10.50 -32.64
C ILE A 350 14.19 10.42 -31.90
N GLU A 351 14.28 10.38 -30.57
CA GLU A 351 13.15 10.46 -29.65
C GLU A 351 13.14 11.84 -28.97
N HIS A 352 12.04 12.57 -29.11
CA HIS A 352 11.74 13.77 -28.33
C HIS A 352 10.74 13.38 -27.24
N VAL A 353 11.18 13.45 -25.97
CA VAL A 353 10.45 12.96 -24.79
C VAL A 353 10.23 14.12 -23.82
N VAL A 354 8.99 14.30 -23.38
CA VAL A 354 8.61 15.31 -22.39
C VAL A 354 7.75 14.67 -21.30
N ILE A 355 8.09 14.90 -20.03
CA ILE A 355 7.24 14.52 -18.90
C ILE A 355 6.44 15.75 -18.48
N ALA A 356 5.11 15.68 -18.59
CA ALA A 356 4.22 16.80 -18.35
C ALA A 356 2.94 16.39 -17.60
N LYS A 357 2.34 17.35 -16.89
CA LYS A 357 1.03 17.24 -16.24
C LYS A 357 0.19 18.46 -16.58
N ALA A 358 -1.09 18.22 -16.88
CA ALA A 358 -2.05 19.29 -17.10
C ALA A 358 -2.17 20.17 -15.85
N ALA A 359 -2.34 21.47 -16.07
CA ALA A 359 -2.85 22.39 -15.05
C ALA A 359 -4.04 23.14 -15.66
N GLU A 360 -3.97 24.46 -15.78
CA GLU A 360 -5.00 25.23 -16.49
C GLU A 360 -4.92 25.07 -18.02
N ARG A 361 -3.88 24.39 -18.53
CA ARG A 361 -3.68 24.04 -19.94
C ARG A 361 -3.44 22.54 -20.09
N GLY A 362 -4.29 21.89 -20.88
CA GLY A 362 -4.29 20.43 -21.06
C GLY A 362 -3.55 19.91 -22.30
N SER A 363 -3.11 20.76 -23.24
CA SER A 363 -2.53 20.29 -24.50
C SER A 363 -1.05 20.61 -24.68
N LEU A 364 -0.25 19.55 -24.87
CA LEU A 364 1.19 19.61 -25.15
C LEU A 364 1.47 19.32 -26.63
N GLN A 365 2.25 20.15 -27.29
CA GLN A 365 2.72 19.95 -28.66
C GLN A 365 4.24 19.79 -28.68
N LEU A 366 4.71 18.72 -29.31
CA LEU A 366 6.13 18.50 -29.64
C LEU A 366 6.35 18.75 -31.12
N ILE A 367 7.29 19.63 -31.48
CA ILE A 367 7.45 20.07 -32.87
C ILE A 367 8.90 20.34 -33.27
N HIS A 368 9.21 20.01 -34.53
CA HIS A 368 10.36 20.49 -35.29
C HIS A 368 9.94 20.72 -36.75
N ALA A 369 10.23 21.90 -37.29
CA ALA A 369 9.65 22.36 -38.56
C ALA A 369 10.59 22.23 -39.78
N ALA A 370 11.85 21.85 -39.60
CA ALA A 370 12.81 21.85 -40.70
C ALA A 370 12.60 20.66 -41.65
N THR A 371 12.61 20.94 -42.95
CA THR A 371 12.62 19.92 -44.00
C THR A 371 13.78 18.94 -43.75
N GLY A 372 13.47 17.64 -43.73
CA GLY A 372 14.44 16.59 -43.44
C GLY A 372 14.37 16.02 -42.01
N ALA A 373 13.67 16.68 -41.09
CA ALA A 373 13.34 16.14 -39.76
C ALA A 373 12.01 16.73 -39.25
N ALA A 374 11.02 16.92 -40.14
CA ALA A 374 9.78 17.62 -39.80
C ALA A 374 8.79 16.71 -39.08
N TYR A 375 8.34 17.11 -37.89
CA TYR A 375 7.27 16.45 -37.12
C TYR A 375 6.51 17.45 -36.25
N THR A 376 5.23 17.16 -36.02
CA THR A 376 4.36 17.80 -35.04
C THR A 376 3.50 16.72 -34.39
N VAL A 377 3.51 16.62 -33.07
CA VAL A 377 2.66 15.69 -32.31
C VAL A 377 1.96 16.45 -31.20
N ASN A 378 0.64 16.33 -31.13
CA ASN A 378 -0.19 16.93 -30.09
C ASN A 378 -0.69 15.85 -29.14
N PHE A 379 -0.62 16.14 -27.84
CA PHE A 379 -1.06 15.31 -26.74
C PHE A 379 -2.17 16.05 -26.00
N ASP A 380 -3.21 15.31 -25.61
CA ASP A 380 -4.24 15.74 -24.67
C ASP A 380 -3.93 15.07 -23.33
N LEU A 381 -3.46 15.87 -22.37
CA LEU A 381 -3.06 15.42 -21.04
C LEU A 381 -4.25 15.25 -20.09
N GLU A 382 -5.43 15.79 -20.42
CA GLU A 382 -6.65 15.58 -19.62
C GLU A 382 -7.24 14.21 -19.93
N GLN A 383 -7.20 13.80 -21.20
CA GLN A 383 -7.68 12.50 -21.66
C GLN A 383 -6.60 11.41 -21.71
N GLY A 384 -5.32 11.77 -21.60
CA GLY A 384 -4.20 10.82 -21.68
C GLY A 384 -4.04 10.19 -23.06
N ILE A 385 -4.30 10.94 -24.14
CA ILE A 385 -4.26 10.45 -25.52
C ILE A 385 -3.36 11.28 -26.43
N VAL A 386 -2.86 10.65 -27.51
CA VAL A 386 -2.30 11.37 -28.66
C VAL A 386 -3.47 11.94 -29.46
N SER A 387 -3.62 13.27 -29.50
CA SER A 387 -4.76 13.91 -30.16
C SER A 387 -4.57 14.09 -31.66
N SER A 388 -3.33 14.31 -32.13
CA SER A 388 -3.00 14.35 -33.56
C SER A 388 -1.49 14.30 -33.81
N HIS A 389 -1.10 13.96 -35.04
CA HIS A 389 0.29 13.99 -35.48
C HIS A 389 0.41 14.36 -36.98
N SER A 390 1.51 14.98 -37.38
CA SER A 390 1.82 15.31 -38.78
C SER A 390 3.33 15.49 -39.00
N GLY A 391 3.76 15.57 -40.27
CA GLY A 391 5.15 15.80 -40.67
C GLY A 391 5.75 14.63 -41.44
N ALA A 392 6.60 14.94 -42.43
CA ALA A 392 7.13 13.96 -43.37
C ALA A 392 8.12 12.94 -42.75
N ASN A 393 8.65 13.24 -41.56
CA ASN A 393 9.67 12.44 -40.88
C ASN A 393 9.16 11.76 -39.60
N TYR A 394 7.88 11.93 -39.30
CA TYR A 394 7.23 11.27 -38.16
C TYR A 394 7.20 9.75 -38.34
N VAL A 395 7.58 9.02 -37.29
CA VAL A 395 7.57 7.54 -37.26
C VAL A 395 6.45 7.05 -36.35
N SER A 396 6.45 7.49 -35.09
CA SER A 396 5.47 7.10 -34.09
C SER A 396 5.37 8.12 -32.95
N SER A 397 4.31 8.03 -32.17
CA SER A 397 4.17 8.72 -30.89
C SER A 397 3.56 7.80 -29.84
N SER A 398 3.85 8.10 -28.58
CA SER A 398 3.23 7.43 -27.44
C SER A 398 3.01 8.42 -26.31
N ILE A 399 1.95 8.17 -25.54
CA ILE A 399 1.71 8.81 -24.25
C ILE A 399 1.59 7.69 -23.22
N THR A 400 2.31 7.81 -22.12
CA THR A 400 2.35 6.80 -21.05
C THR A 400 2.00 7.46 -19.74
N ASP A 401 0.99 6.94 -19.05
CA ASP A 401 0.59 7.40 -17.72
C ASP A 401 1.66 7.01 -16.69
N LEU A 402 2.08 7.99 -15.88
CA LEU A 402 3.05 7.85 -14.79
C LEU A 402 2.39 7.98 -13.41
N GLY A 403 1.07 8.15 -13.36
CA GLY A 403 0.29 8.34 -12.14
C GLY A 403 -0.08 9.80 -11.90
N SER A 404 -1.25 10.01 -11.27
CA SER A 404 -1.73 11.31 -10.81
C SER A 404 -1.71 12.40 -11.89
N GLY A 405 -2.04 12.04 -13.14
CA GLY A 405 -2.11 12.94 -14.28
C GLY A 405 -0.76 13.37 -14.86
N TRP A 406 0.35 12.72 -14.45
CA TRP A 406 1.65 12.85 -15.12
C TRP A 406 1.76 11.91 -16.29
N TYR A 407 2.28 12.40 -17.41
CA TYR A 407 2.46 11.60 -18.62
C TYR A 407 3.85 11.75 -19.21
N GLU A 408 4.45 10.64 -19.65
CA GLU A 408 5.57 10.63 -20.58
C GLU A 408 5.02 10.74 -22.02
N CYS A 409 5.23 11.89 -22.65
CA CYS A 409 4.84 12.17 -24.03
C CYS A 409 6.06 12.03 -24.96
N LYS A 410 5.95 11.22 -26.00
CA LYS A 410 7.09 10.86 -26.87
C LYS A 410 6.73 10.95 -28.34
N ALA A 411 7.63 11.55 -29.12
CA ALA A 411 7.61 11.55 -30.58
C ALA A 411 8.90 10.92 -31.12
N VAL A 412 8.77 10.01 -32.08
CA VAL A 412 9.89 9.31 -32.75
C VAL A 412 9.98 9.79 -34.19
N VAL A 413 11.19 10.13 -34.63
CA VAL A 413 11.45 10.83 -35.89
C VAL A 413 12.63 10.19 -36.60
N LEU A 414 12.47 9.91 -37.90
CA LEU A 414 13.57 9.45 -38.76
C LEU A 414 14.13 10.62 -39.57
N VAL A 415 15.39 10.96 -39.34
CA VAL A 415 16.04 12.09 -40.00
C VAL A 415 16.42 11.72 -41.43
N ALA A 416 15.89 12.46 -42.40
CA ALA A 416 16.16 12.26 -43.83
C ALA A 416 17.34 13.11 -44.37
N SER A 417 17.69 14.22 -43.72
CA SER A 417 18.84 15.05 -44.13
C SER A 417 19.48 15.75 -42.94
N ASN A 418 20.77 16.08 -43.04
CA ASN A 418 21.48 16.88 -42.05
C ASN A 418 20.82 18.26 -41.94
N VAL A 419 20.32 18.62 -40.76
CA VAL A 419 19.58 19.88 -40.57
C VAL A 419 19.71 20.39 -39.14
N THR A 420 19.81 21.71 -38.98
CA THR A 420 19.82 22.37 -37.67
C THR A 420 18.60 23.25 -37.54
N ASN A 421 17.75 23.00 -36.55
CA ASN A 421 16.60 23.85 -36.23
C ASN A 421 16.13 23.62 -34.79
N ASN A 422 15.12 24.37 -34.37
CA ASN A 422 14.57 24.36 -33.02
C ASN A 422 13.67 23.14 -32.81
N VAL A 423 14.01 22.36 -31.81
CA VAL A 423 13.16 21.34 -31.22
C VAL A 423 12.39 22.00 -30.09
N GLN A 424 11.06 21.94 -30.13
CA GLN A 424 10.20 22.74 -29.25
C GLN A 424 9.16 21.89 -28.54
N ALA A 425 8.96 22.17 -27.25
CA ALA A 425 7.77 21.80 -26.49
C ALA A 425 6.90 23.05 -26.33
N ARG A 426 5.62 22.95 -26.68
CA ARG A 426 4.66 24.06 -26.63
C ARG A 426 3.43 23.64 -25.84
N MET A 427 2.86 24.56 -25.07
CA MET A 427 1.58 24.34 -24.40
C MET A 427 0.47 25.15 -25.06
N SER A 428 -0.75 24.64 -24.98
CA SER A 428 -1.97 25.34 -25.41
C SER A 428 -3.20 24.78 -24.70
N PRO A 429 -4.36 25.45 -24.79
CA PRO A 429 -5.61 24.88 -24.28
C PRO A 429 -6.05 23.62 -25.05
N ALA A 430 -5.91 23.61 -26.38
CA ALA A 430 -6.51 22.57 -27.24
C ALA A 430 -5.70 22.28 -28.53
N GLY A 431 -4.37 22.37 -28.49
CA GLY A 431 -3.48 22.05 -29.62
C GLY A 431 -3.40 23.11 -30.73
N THR A 432 -4.09 24.24 -30.56
CA THR A 432 -4.15 25.33 -31.55
C THR A 432 -3.30 26.51 -31.10
N LEU A 433 -2.40 26.98 -31.97
CA LEU A 433 -1.43 28.06 -31.72
C LEU A 433 -1.38 29.02 -32.93
N PRO A 434 -1.26 30.36 -32.74
CA PRO A 434 -1.30 31.05 -31.45
C PRO A 434 -2.71 31.07 -30.85
N PHE A 435 -2.80 31.31 -29.55
CA PHE A 435 -4.06 31.53 -28.83
C PHE A 435 -3.96 32.79 -27.95
N THR A 436 -5.09 33.25 -27.41
CA THR A 436 -5.11 34.41 -26.49
C THR A 436 -4.81 33.94 -25.07
N GLY A 437 -3.60 34.23 -24.59
CA GLY A 437 -3.16 33.90 -23.25
C GLY A 437 -3.58 34.94 -22.21
N ASP A 438 -3.76 34.48 -20.97
CA ASP A 438 -4.22 35.27 -19.83
C ASP A 438 -3.09 35.79 -18.93
N GLY A 439 -1.86 35.28 -19.12
CA GLY A 439 -0.70 35.67 -18.32
C GLY A 439 -0.52 34.90 -17.00
N THR A 440 -1.42 33.96 -16.67
CA THR A 440 -1.46 33.27 -15.37
C THR A 440 -1.58 31.75 -15.47
N SER A 441 -2.28 31.25 -16.48
CA SER A 441 -2.50 29.83 -16.72
C SER A 441 -1.26 29.13 -17.25
N GLY A 442 -1.17 27.83 -17.00
CA GLY A 442 0.02 27.08 -17.38
C GLY A 442 -0.12 25.57 -17.44
N MET A 443 1.04 24.93 -17.52
CA MET A 443 1.24 23.49 -17.54
C MET A 443 2.48 23.15 -16.71
N TYR A 444 2.47 21.99 -16.05
CA TYR A 444 3.67 21.48 -15.39
C TYR A 444 4.51 20.68 -16.39
N ILE A 445 5.79 21.01 -16.51
CA ILE A 445 6.76 20.24 -17.29
C ILE A 445 7.94 19.93 -16.38
N ARG A 446 8.22 18.64 -16.25
CA ARG A 446 9.30 18.14 -15.39
C ARG A 446 10.58 17.92 -16.17
N SER A 447 10.49 17.43 -17.40
CA SER A 447 11.67 17.20 -18.22
C SER A 447 11.41 17.37 -19.71
N ILE A 448 12.44 17.82 -20.44
CA ILE A 448 12.50 17.87 -21.90
C ILE A 448 13.79 17.17 -22.33
N VAL A 449 13.67 16.04 -23.01
CA VAL A 449 14.80 15.19 -23.41
C VAL A 449 14.75 14.95 -24.92
N LEU A 450 15.92 15.05 -25.56
CA LEU A 450 16.13 14.59 -26.92
C LEU A 450 17.17 13.48 -26.88
N ARG A 451 16.92 12.32 -27.46
CA ARG A 451 17.88 11.20 -27.44
C ARG A 451 17.82 10.38 -28.72
N LYS A 452 18.89 9.64 -29.02
CA LYS A 452 18.84 8.64 -30.09
C LYS A 452 18.05 7.43 -29.62
N GLN A 453 17.26 6.83 -30.52
CA GLN A 453 16.51 5.63 -30.21
C GLN A 453 17.43 4.51 -29.72
N GLY A 454 17.06 3.86 -28.61
CA GLY A 454 17.86 2.81 -27.97
C GLY A 454 19.00 3.31 -27.05
N LEU A 455 19.21 4.62 -26.95
CA LEU A 455 20.17 5.23 -26.02
C LEU A 455 19.46 6.04 -24.93
N THR A 456 20.09 6.17 -23.76
CA THR A 456 19.55 6.92 -22.61
C THR A 456 20.14 8.32 -22.46
N ALA A 457 21.23 8.63 -23.18
CA ALA A 457 21.91 9.92 -23.11
C ALA A 457 21.05 11.04 -23.71
N ASN A 458 20.81 12.09 -22.91
CA ASN A 458 20.17 13.31 -23.40
C ASN A 458 21.16 14.09 -24.29
N LEU A 459 20.70 14.47 -25.47
CA LEU A 459 21.42 15.25 -26.47
C LEU A 459 21.33 16.75 -26.18
N PHE A 460 20.37 17.17 -25.34
CA PHE A 460 20.40 18.50 -24.74
C PHE A 460 21.34 18.54 -23.53
N PRO A 461 21.97 19.70 -23.24
CA PRO A 461 22.86 19.87 -22.09
C PRO A 461 22.13 19.81 -20.74
N SER A 462 20.80 19.84 -20.75
CA SER A 462 19.96 19.68 -19.57
C SER A 462 18.59 19.14 -19.98
N SER A 463 17.94 18.43 -19.06
CA SER A 463 16.54 18.05 -19.18
C SER A 463 15.59 19.02 -18.48
N ASP A 464 16.11 19.95 -17.66
CA ASP A 464 15.31 20.90 -16.89
C ASP A 464 14.83 22.04 -17.81
N PRO A 465 13.51 22.23 -17.98
CA PRO A 465 12.97 23.31 -18.82
C PRO A 465 13.31 24.72 -18.30
N ALA A 466 13.62 24.88 -17.00
CA ALA A 466 14.04 26.16 -16.42
C ALA A 466 15.48 26.51 -16.79
N ASN A 467 16.31 25.52 -17.16
CA ASN A 467 17.73 25.71 -17.45
C ASN A 467 17.96 26.79 -18.52
N ALA A 468 18.97 27.65 -18.31
CA ALA A 468 19.32 28.75 -19.21
C ALA A 468 19.69 28.30 -20.64
N ALA A 469 20.01 27.02 -20.83
CA ALA A 469 20.23 26.40 -22.13
C ALA A 469 18.99 26.39 -23.03
N PHE A 470 17.78 26.42 -22.48
CA PHE A 470 16.55 26.51 -23.26
C PHE A 470 16.14 27.96 -23.46
N THR A 471 15.72 28.29 -24.68
CA THR A 471 15.08 29.56 -25.02
C THR A 471 13.59 29.48 -24.67
N LYS A 472 13.08 30.53 -24.02
CA LYS A 472 11.66 30.67 -23.64
C LYS A 472 11.03 31.76 -24.49
N GLN A 473 9.94 31.46 -25.18
CA GLN A 473 9.19 32.42 -25.98
C GLN A 473 7.72 32.42 -25.56
N ASN A 474 7.19 33.61 -25.26
CA ASN A 474 5.82 33.82 -24.78
C ASN A 474 5.44 32.95 -23.57
N VAL A 475 6.44 32.56 -22.77
CA VAL A 475 6.30 31.69 -21.60
C VAL A 475 7.29 32.11 -20.52
N THR A 476 6.84 32.10 -19.28
CA THR A 476 7.66 32.17 -18.08
C THR A 476 7.81 30.75 -17.52
N VAL A 477 9.03 30.33 -17.20
CA VAL A 477 9.29 28.99 -16.64
C VAL A 477 9.80 29.15 -15.21
N THR A 478 9.04 28.64 -14.25
CA THR A 478 9.34 28.77 -12.82
C THR A 478 9.48 27.39 -12.19
N THR A 479 10.61 27.12 -11.54
CA THR A 479 10.79 25.91 -10.73
C THR A 479 9.83 25.92 -9.54
N THR A 480 9.11 24.83 -9.32
CA THR A 480 8.05 24.69 -8.31
C THR A 480 7.87 23.21 -7.94
N THR A 481 6.89 22.91 -7.11
CA THR A 481 6.33 21.56 -6.95
C THR A 481 4.95 21.47 -7.59
N SER A 482 4.55 20.27 -8.02
CA SER A 482 3.17 20.02 -8.43
C SER A 482 2.21 20.02 -7.22
N PRO A 483 0.90 20.27 -7.44
CA PRO A 483 -0.10 20.09 -6.41
C PRO A 483 -0.07 18.66 -5.84
N HIS A 484 -0.38 18.53 -4.55
CA HIS A 484 -0.67 17.25 -3.94
C HIS A 484 -2.11 16.86 -4.29
N GLU A 485 -2.27 15.73 -4.95
CA GLU A 485 -3.55 15.19 -5.37
C GLU A 485 -3.56 13.70 -5.02
N PRO A 486 -3.95 13.34 -3.78
CA PRO A 486 -3.93 11.94 -3.36
C PRO A 486 -4.76 11.11 -4.33
N ALA A 487 -4.08 10.26 -5.09
CA ALA A 487 -4.70 9.33 -6.01
C ALA A 487 -4.89 8.01 -5.27
N LEU A 488 -6.04 7.37 -5.46
CA LEU A 488 -6.12 5.95 -5.18
C LEU A 488 -5.11 5.29 -6.12
N VAL A 489 -4.08 4.65 -5.56
CA VAL A 489 -3.12 3.87 -6.34
C VAL A 489 -3.93 2.90 -7.18
N SER A 490 -3.98 3.11 -8.50
CA SER A 490 -4.53 2.08 -9.37
C SER A 490 -3.57 0.90 -9.23
N LEU A 491 -4.10 -0.22 -8.77
CA LEU A 491 -3.33 -1.45 -8.77
C LEU A 491 -2.82 -1.63 -10.21
N PRO A 492 -1.54 -2.00 -10.42
CA PRO A 492 -1.05 -2.31 -11.74
C PRO A 492 -2.08 -3.24 -12.42
N PRO A 493 -2.37 -3.11 -13.72
CA PRO A 493 -3.43 -3.90 -14.36
C PRO A 493 -3.33 -5.39 -14.04
N LEU A 494 -2.11 -5.91 -13.89
CA LEU A 494 -1.84 -7.29 -13.45
C LEU A 494 -2.33 -7.61 -12.04
N VAL A 495 -2.22 -6.68 -11.08
CA VAL A 495 -2.67 -6.86 -9.69
C VAL A 495 -4.18 -6.68 -9.57
N GLU A 496 -4.77 -5.77 -10.34
CA GLU A 496 -6.24 -5.65 -10.44
C GLU A 496 -6.85 -6.89 -11.11
N ASP A 497 -6.25 -7.34 -12.21
CA ASP A 497 -6.57 -8.60 -12.85
C ASP A 497 -6.37 -9.75 -11.86
N LEU A 498 -5.26 -9.81 -11.11
CA LEU A 498 -5.00 -10.84 -10.08
C LEU A 498 -6.06 -10.83 -8.97
N ASP A 499 -6.52 -9.67 -8.51
CA ASP A 499 -7.59 -9.62 -7.50
C ASP A 499 -8.93 -10.10 -8.06
N VAL A 500 -9.26 -9.74 -9.31
CA VAL A 500 -10.45 -10.31 -9.99
C VAL A 500 -10.28 -11.82 -10.23
N ILE A 501 -9.07 -12.27 -10.54
CA ILE A 501 -8.70 -13.68 -10.78
C ILE A 501 -8.75 -14.51 -9.49
N VAL A 502 -8.34 -13.96 -8.34
CA VAL A 502 -8.20 -14.69 -7.07
C VAL A 502 -9.46 -14.57 -6.21
N SER A 503 -10.04 -13.37 -6.12
CA SER A 503 -11.14 -13.05 -5.19
C SER A 503 -12.50 -13.02 -5.88
N GLY A 504 -12.53 -12.84 -7.21
CA GLY A 504 -13.76 -12.61 -7.96
C GLY A 504 -14.35 -11.21 -7.72
N ARG A 505 -14.85 -10.57 -8.78
CA ARG A 505 -15.57 -9.29 -8.64
C ARG A 505 -16.88 -9.27 -9.42
N MET A 506 -17.88 -8.58 -8.87
CA MET A 506 -19.13 -8.31 -9.59
C MET A 506 -18.87 -7.25 -10.66
N THR A 507 -18.31 -7.64 -11.80
CA THR A 507 -17.96 -6.72 -12.90
C THR A 507 -18.89 -6.84 -14.09
N ALA A 508 -19.65 -7.92 -14.19
CA ALA A 508 -20.48 -8.14 -15.36
C ALA A 508 -21.75 -7.29 -15.38
N SER A 509 -22.08 -6.75 -16.55
CA SER A 509 -23.32 -6.03 -16.79
C SER A 509 -24.46 -7.01 -17.11
N LYS A 510 -25.63 -6.89 -16.47
CA LYS A 510 -26.86 -7.57 -16.91
C LYS A 510 -27.57 -6.70 -17.94
N VAL A 511 -27.70 -7.22 -19.15
CA VAL A 511 -28.41 -6.58 -20.26
C VAL A 511 -29.79 -7.21 -20.36
N VAL A 512 -30.84 -6.42 -20.11
CA VAL A 512 -32.23 -6.88 -20.04
C VAL A 512 -33.02 -6.35 -21.22
N GLU A 513 -33.77 -7.25 -21.88
CA GLU A 513 -34.61 -6.90 -23.02
C GLU A 513 -35.82 -6.04 -22.62
N PRO A 514 -36.34 -5.18 -23.52
CA PRO A 514 -37.57 -4.43 -23.25
C PRO A 514 -38.83 -5.30 -23.36
N ALA A 515 -39.91 -4.88 -22.69
CA ALA A 515 -41.24 -5.47 -22.81
C ALA A 515 -42.00 -5.06 -24.11
N VAL A 516 -41.29 -4.66 -25.15
CA VAL A 516 -41.84 -4.25 -26.46
C VAL A 516 -41.10 -4.93 -27.60
N SER A 517 -41.70 -4.94 -28.80
CA SER A 517 -41.07 -5.53 -30.00
C SER A 517 -39.78 -4.79 -30.37
N GLY A 518 -38.67 -5.50 -30.52
CA GLY A 518 -37.40 -4.90 -30.91
C GLY A 518 -36.28 -5.89 -31.19
N SER A 519 -35.09 -5.35 -31.44
CA SER A 519 -33.82 -6.10 -31.52
C SER A 519 -32.91 -5.63 -30.37
N PRO A 520 -33.10 -6.14 -29.15
CA PRO A 520 -32.51 -5.57 -27.95
C PRO A 520 -31.00 -5.66 -28.02
N SER A 521 -30.32 -4.51 -28.03
CA SER A 521 -28.88 -4.46 -28.22
C SER A 521 -28.18 -3.32 -27.49
N THR A 522 -26.91 -3.56 -27.17
CA THR A 522 -25.93 -2.54 -26.78
C THR A 522 -24.85 -2.46 -27.86
N TRP A 523 -24.35 -1.27 -28.19
CA TRP A 523 -23.35 -1.12 -29.26
C TRP A 523 -22.41 0.06 -29.10
N GLN A 524 -21.27 -0.03 -29.79
CA GLN A 524 -20.40 1.10 -30.10
C GLN A 524 -20.26 1.25 -31.62
N GLY A 525 -20.20 2.50 -32.08
CA GLY A 525 -19.85 2.81 -33.46
C GLY A 525 -18.33 2.80 -33.64
N LYS A 526 -17.81 1.97 -34.54
CA LYS A 526 -16.39 1.98 -34.92
C LYS A 526 -16.25 1.88 -36.43
N SER A 527 -15.30 2.63 -36.97
CA SER A 527 -14.96 2.62 -38.39
C SER A 527 -13.90 1.57 -38.68
N VAL A 528 -14.05 0.88 -39.81
CA VAL A 528 -13.08 -0.06 -40.35
C VAL A 528 -12.76 0.30 -41.80
N VAL A 529 -11.61 -0.16 -42.27
CA VAL A 529 -11.17 -0.02 -43.66
C VAL A 529 -11.28 -1.38 -44.35
N ALA A 530 -11.68 -1.39 -45.63
CA ALA A 530 -11.72 -2.60 -46.44
C ALA A 530 -10.39 -3.39 -46.33
N GLY A 531 -10.50 -4.70 -46.11
CA GLY A 531 -9.37 -5.60 -45.90
C GLY A 531 -8.87 -5.68 -44.45
N ASN A 532 -9.39 -4.89 -43.50
CA ASN A 532 -9.05 -5.07 -42.09
C ASN A 532 -9.50 -6.45 -41.59
N LEU A 533 -8.57 -7.17 -40.95
CA LEU A 533 -8.88 -8.36 -40.17
C LEU A 533 -9.46 -7.93 -38.83
N ILE A 534 -10.68 -8.39 -38.55
CA ILE A 534 -11.41 -8.09 -37.34
C ILE A 534 -11.34 -9.31 -36.42
N VAL A 535 -10.98 -9.09 -35.16
CA VAL A 535 -11.16 -10.08 -34.10
C VAL A 535 -12.01 -9.45 -33.00
N TRP A 536 -13.19 -10.01 -32.79
CA TRP A 536 -14.14 -9.57 -31.77
C TRP A 536 -14.37 -10.69 -30.76
N GLU A 537 -14.05 -10.42 -29.50
CA GLU A 537 -14.18 -11.35 -28.39
C GLU A 537 -15.10 -10.78 -27.31
N VAL A 538 -16.05 -11.59 -26.84
CA VAL A 538 -17.01 -11.22 -25.82
C VAL A 538 -17.08 -12.30 -24.75
N ILE A 539 -16.94 -11.91 -23.50
CA ILE A 539 -17.12 -12.79 -22.33
C ILE A 539 -18.57 -12.63 -21.85
N ALA A 540 -19.35 -13.71 -21.94
CA ALA A 540 -20.77 -13.69 -21.62
C ALA A 540 -21.23 -14.95 -20.90
N LYS A 541 -22.33 -14.83 -20.14
CA LYS A 541 -23.00 -15.92 -19.43
C LYS A 541 -24.51 -15.76 -19.58
N ARG A 542 -25.22 -16.89 -19.73
CA ARG A 542 -26.68 -16.87 -19.75
C ARG A 542 -27.21 -16.33 -18.42
N ALA A 543 -28.26 -15.51 -18.49
CA ALA A 543 -29.12 -15.26 -17.34
C ALA A 543 -30.41 -16.05 -17.57
N GLU A 544 -31.53 -15.38 -17.78
CA GLU A 544 -32.78 -15.99 -18.21
C GLU A 544 -32.76 -16.33 -19.71
N ARG A 545 -32.11 -15.48 -20.54
CA ARG A 545 -31.85 -15.77 -21.95
C ARG A 545 -30.55 -16.52 -22.11
N LYS A 546 -30.45 -17.33 -23.17
CA LYS A 546 -29.24 -18.12 -23.47
C LYS A 546 -28.53 -17.79 -24.78
N ARG A 547 -29.11 -16.95 -25.65
CA ARG A 547 -28.54 -16.67 -26.97
C ARG A 547 -27.97 -15.25 -27.05
N LEU A 548 -26.66 -15.15 -27.24
CA LEU A 548 -25.96 -13.90 -27.57
C LEU A 548 -25.70 -13.87 -29.07
N ASN A 549 -26.02 -12.76 -29.74
CA ASN A 549 -25.65 -12.55 -31.12
C ASN A 549 -24.74 -11.33 -31.27
N LEU A 550 -23.61 -11.54 -31.93
CA LEU A 550 -22.68 -10.50 -32.30
C LEU A 550 -23.02 -10.08 -33.72
N PHE A 551 -23.42 -8.83 -33.87
CA PHE A 551 -23.95 -8.30 -35.12
C PHE A 551 -23.27 -6.99 -35.52
N SER A 552 -22.98 -6.83 -36.81
CA SER A 552 -22.58 -5.56 -37.40
C SER A 552 -23.48 -5.20 -38.58
N ASN A 553 -23.99 -3.97 -38.61
CA ASN A 553 -24.93 -3.53 -39.64
C ASN A 553 -24.30 -3.18 -41.00
N ASN A 554 -22.98 -3.00 -41.07
CA ASN A 554 -22.27 -2.61 -42.30
C ASN A 554 -20.81 -3.12 -42.25
N ALA A 555 -20.04 -2.83 -43.30
CA ALA A 555 -18.60 -3.08 -43.49
C ALA A 555 -18.15 -4.55 -43.46
N ALA A 556 -18.39 -5.27 -42.37
CA ALA A 556 -18.04 -6.68 -42.21
C ALA A 556 -19.27 -7.60 -42.23
N LEU A 557 -20.49 -7.07 -42.06
CA LEU A 557 -21.74 -7.85 -42.09
C LEU A 557 -21.72 -9.11 -41.20
N ILE A 558 -21.07 -9.01 -40.04
CA ILE A 558 -21.04 -10.06 -39.03
C ILE A 558 -22.47 -10.31 -38.53
N ASP A 559 -22.86 -11.57 -38.50
CA ASP A 559 -24.07 -12.08 -37.86
C ASP A 559 -23.75 -13.46 -37.26
N CYS A 560 -23.32 -13.50 -36.01
CA CYS A 560 -22.88 -14.73 -35.35
C CYS A 560 -23.63 -14.93 -34.04
N THR A 561 -24.39 -16.02 -33.92
CA THR A 561 -25.15 -16.36 -32.71
C THR A 561 -24.48 -17.48 -31.93
N PHE A 562 -24.32 -17.26 -30.64
CA PHE A 562 -23.78 -18.18 -29.65
C PHE A 562 -24.91 -18.69 -28.75
N ASP A 563 -24.92 -19.98 -28.46
CA ASP A 563 -25.74 -20.59 -27.41
C ASP A 563 -24.87 -20.73 -26.15
N LEU A 564 -25.18 -19.95 -25.12
CA LEU A 564 -24.47 -19.87 -23.84
C LEU A 564 -24.98 -20.91 -22.83
N GLU A 565 -25.97 -21.72 -23.17
CA GLU A 565 -26.35 -22.89 -22.37
C GLU A 565 -25.52 -24.09 -22.79
N LEU A 566 -25.35 -24.29 -24.10
CA LEU A 566 -24.58 -25.40 -24.66
C LEU A 566 -23.10 -25.07 -24.88
N GLY A 567 -22.73 -23.80 -24.89
CA GLY A 567 -21.35 -23.39 -25.20
C GLY A 567 -20.97 -23.60 -26.65
N THR A 568 -21.89 -23.32 -27.58
CA THR A 568 -21.69 -23.60 -29.01
C THR A 568 -21.96 -22.38 -29.88
N VAL A 569 -21.41 -22.38 -31.09
CA VAL A 569 -21.80 -21.43 -32.14
C VAL A 569 -23.06 -21.99 -32.81
N ALA A 570 -24.21 -21.36 -32.53
CA ALA A 570 -25.50 -21.80 -33.06
C ALA A 570 -25.67 -21.41 -34.54
N GLN A 571 -25.08 -20.29 -34.95
CA GLN A 571 -25.11 -19.79 -36.32
C GLN A 571 -23.93 -18.87 -36.58
N ALA A 572 -23.27 -19.02 -37.73
CA ALA A 572 -22.28 -18.07 -38.24
C ALA A 572 -22.73 -17.57 -39.63
N GLY A 573 -22.85 -16.26 -39.79
CA GLY A 573 -23.19 -15.60 -41.04
C GLY A 573 -22.06 -15.71 -42.07
N ALA A 574 -22.39 -15.53 -43.35
CA ALA A 574 -21.46 -15.77 -44.47
C ALA A 574 -20.17 -14.93 -44.45
N ALA A 575 -20.15 -13.80 -43.74
CA ALA A 575 -18.99 -12.94 -43.63
C ALA A 575 -18.03 -13.32 -42.48
N VAL A 576 -18.46 -14.23 -41.60
CA VAL A 576 -17.65 -14.74 -40.49
C VAL A 576 -16.67 -15.77 -41.03
N THR A 577 -15.38 -15.49 -40.92
CA THR A 577 -14.30 -16.39 -41.38
C THR A 577 -13.81 -17.34 -40.29
N GLY A 578 -14.11 -17.03 -39.03
CA GLY A 578 -13.81 -17.87 -37.88
C GLY A 578 -14.72 -17.56 -36.71
N SER A 579 -15.14 -18.57 -35.95
CA SER A 579 -15.96 -18.37 -34.76
C SER A 579 -15.72 -19.46 -33.73
N SER A 580 -15.71 -19.12 -32.45
CA SER A 580 -15.61 -20.11 -31.36
C SER A 580 -16.39 -19.66 -30.13
N CYS A 581 -16.96 -20.62 -29.39
CA CYS A 581 -17.57 -20.41 -28.09
C CYS A 581 -16.79 -21.25 -27.08
N THR A 582 -15.78 -20.67 -26.45
CA THR A 582 -14.89 -21.41 -25.55
C THR A 582 -15.47 -21.37 -24.15
N ALA A 583 -15.68 -22.55 -23.55
CA ALA A 583 -16.13 -22.66 -22.17
C ALA A 583 -15.11 -22.04 -21.24
N LEU A 584 -15.61 -21.12 -20.42
CA LEU A 584 -14.87 -20.48 -19.37
C LEU A 584 -15.24 -21.09 -18.00
N GLY A 585 -16.19 -22.01 -17.85
CA GLY A 585 -16.55 -22.52 -16.51
C GLY A 585 -17.44 -21.57 -15.71
N ASN A 586 -18.13 -22.11 -14.69
CA ASN A 586 -19.28 -21.49 -14.01
C ASN A 586 -20.29 -20.87 -15.01
N GLY A 587 -20.49 -21.49 -16.19
CA GLY A 587 -21.40 -21.04 -17.25
C GLY A 587 -20.96 -19.79 -18.02
N TRP A 588 -19.74 -19.28 -17.82
CA TRP A 588 -19.16 -18.23 -18.66
C TRP A 588 -18.63 -18.83 -19.96
N PHE A 589 -18.64 -18.03 -21.03
CA PHE A 589 -18.09 -18.38 -22.33
C PHE A 589 -17.36 -17.20 -22.97
N LYS A 590 -16.24 -17.48 -23.64
CA LYS A 590 -15.56 -16.56 -24.55
C LYS A 590 -16.08 -16.80 -25.97
N CYS A 591 -16.96 -15.92 -26.40
CA CYS A 591 -17.52 -15.89 -27.74
C CYS A 591 -16.61 -15.07 -28.65
N ARG A 592 -16.00 -15.71 -29.64
CA ARG A 592 -15.03 -15.09 -30.55
C ARG A 592 -15.54 -15.15 -31.98
N VAL A 593 -15.36 -14.05 -32.71
CA VAL A 593 -15.65 -13.92 -34.13
C VAL A 593 -14.46 -13.30 -34.85
N GLU A 594 -14.10 -13.88 -35.99
CA GLU A 594 -13.19 -13.32 -36.97
C GLU A 594 -13.95 -13.00 -38.26
N ALA A 595 -13.63 -11.86 -38.86
CA ALA A 595 -14.15 -11.46 -40.16
C ALA A 595 -13.14 -10.56 -40.89
N THR A 596 -13.28 -10.42 -42.21
CA THR A 596 -12.55 -9.40 -42.98
C THR A 596 -13.52 -8.32 -43.43
N ALA A 597 -13.20 -7.06 -43.18
CA ALA A 597 -14.03 -5.95 -43.63
C ALA A 597 -14.10 -5.93 -45.18
N SER A 598 -15.31 -6.03 -45.74
CA SER A 598 -15.53 -6.02 -47.19
C SER A 598 -15.65 -4.60 -47.77
N ALA A 599 -15.83 -3.59 -46.92
CA ALA A 599 -15.87 -2.19 -47.29
C ALA A 599 -15.33 -1.28 -46.18
N SER A 600 -14.91 -0.07 -46.54
CA SER A 600 -14.52 0.98 -45.59
C SER A 600 -15.75 1.76 -45.13
N ALA A 601 -16.21 1.52 -43.91
CA ALA A 601 -17.37 2.22 -43.35
C ALA A 601 -17.39 2.21 -41.81
N SER A 602 -18.18 3.13 -41.24
CA SER A 602 -18.57 3.07 -39.83
C SER A 602 -19.69 2.06 -39.63
N SER A 603 -19.55 1.22 -38.62
CA SER A 603 -20.52 0.17 -38.27
C SER A 603 -20.84 0.20 -36.79
N ASN A 604 -22.08 -0.16 -36.47
CA ASN A 604 -22.52 -0.42 -35.11
C ASN A 604 -22.21 -1.87 -34.78
N TRP A 605 -21.34 -2.09 -33.81
CA TRP A 605 -20.93 -3.41 -33.34
C TRP A 605 -21.78 -3.77 -32.12
N GLN A 606 -22.76 -4.64 -32.32
CA GLN A 606 -23.89 -4.84 -31.43
C GLN A 606 -23.83 -6.19 -30.69
N HIS A 607 -24.00 -6.13 -29.37
CA HIS A 607 -24.36 -7.29 -28.56
C HIS A 607 -25.87 -7.37 -28.52
N ARG A 608 -26.45 -8.33 -29.25
CA ARG A 608 -27.89 -8.55 -29.32
C ARG A 608 -28.32 -9.67 -28.38
N VAL A 609 -29.35 -9.41 -27.59
CA VAL A 609 -30.07 -10.44 -26.82
C VAL A 609 -31.04 -11.13 -27.78
N PHE A 610 -30.99 -12.47 -27.85
CA PHE A 610 -31.95 -13.29 -28.59
C PHE A 610 -32.92 -13.98 -27.63
N LYS A 611 -34.15 -14.18 -28.10
CA LYS A 611 -35.07 -15.14 -27.50
C LYS A 611 -34.53 -16.57 -27.66
N ASP A 612 -34.92 -17.47 -26.76
CA ASP A 612 -34.40 -18.84 -26.73
C ASP A 612 -34.68 -19.61 -28.03
N THR A 613 -35.73 -19.23 -28.75
CA THR A 613 -36.05 -19.69 -30.11
C THR A 613 -36.52 -18.52 -30.99
N GLY A 614 -36.33 -18.62 -32.31
CA GLY A 614 -36.77 -17.62 -33.30
C GLY A 614 -35.70 -16.61 -33.72
N THR A 615 -36.14 -15.55 -34.41
CA THR A 615 -35.34 -14.45 -34.99
C THR A 615 -35.76 -13.09 -34.42
N HIS A 616 -34.98 -12.04 -34.72
CA HIS A 616 -35.38 -10.66 -34.46
C HIS A 616 -36.35 -10.12 -35.54
N PRO A 617 -37.13 -9.06 -35.22
CA PRO A 617 -37.39 -8.55 -33.87
C PRO A 617 -38.30 -9.50 -33.09
N TYR A 618 -38.26 -9.43 -31.76
CA TYR A 618 -39.20 -10.16 -30.89
C TYR A 618 -39.70 -9.28 -29.75
N VAL A 619 -40.84 -9.66 -29.16
CA VAL A 619 -41.38 -9.01 -27.95
C VAL A 619 -40.77 -9.69 -26.73
N GLY A 620 -40.00 -8.93 -25.96
CA GLY A 620 -39.42 -9.37 -24.69
C GLY A 620 -40.39 -9.24 -23.51
N ASP A 621 -39.95 -9.65 -22.33
CA ASP A 621 -40.75 -9.59 -21.10
C ASP A 621 -40.36 -8.43 -20.17
N GLY A 622 -39.32 -7.66 -20.48
CA GLY A 622 -38.84 -6.56 -19.63
C GLY A 622 -37.96 -6.99 -18.46
N VAL A 623 -37.67 -8.29 -18.31
CA VAL A 623 -36.99 -8.87 -17.14
C VAL A 623 -35.82 -9.78 -17.54
N SER A 624 -35.98 -10.55 -18.60
CA SER A 624 -35.03 -11.56 -19.05
C SER A 624 -33.84 -10.94 -19.79
N GLY A 625 -32.65 -11.51 -19.58
CA GLY A 625 -31.44 -10.94 -20.17
C GLY A 625 -30.25 -11.88 -20.29
N LEU A 626 -29.08 -11.26 -20.49
CA LEU A 626 -27.76 -11.89 -20.53
C LEU A 626 -26.80 -11.15 -19.62
N TYR A 627 -25.78 -11.85 -19.12
CA TYR A 627 -24.63 -11.21 -18.49
C TYR A 627 -23.50 -11.07 -19.51
N ILE A 628 -22.94 -9.86 -19.61
CA ILE A 628 -21.77 -9.56 -20.44
C ILE A 628 -20.72 -8.93 -19.54
N GLN A 629 -19.56 -9.58 -19.43
CA GLN A 629 -18.47 -9.09 -18.60
C GLN A 629 -17.49 -8.22 -19.38
N ARG A 630 -17.14 -8.59 -20.61
CA ARG A 630 -16.21 -7.82 -21.42
C ARG A 630 -16.49 -7.96 -22.90
N SER A 631 -16.24 -6.90 -23.66
CA SER A 631 -16.21 -6.91 -25.12
C SER A 631 -14.94 -6.24 -25.63
N SER A 632 -14.11 -6.99 -26.34
CA SER A 632 -12.86 -6.53 -26.94
C SER A 632 -12.89 -6.65 -28.45
N PHE A 633 -12.55 -5.57 -29.13
CA PHE A 633 -12.57 -5.45 -30.58
C PHE A 633 -11.21 -4.96 -31.07
N THR A 634 -10.54 -5.77 -31.88
CA THR A 634 -9.19 -5.47 -32.42
C THR A 634 -9.20 -5.52 -33.94
N LEU A 635 -8.33 -4.70 -34.53
CA LEU A 635 -8.12 -4.65 -35.98
C LEU A 635 -6.66 -4.99 -36.29
N ASN A 636 -6.44 -5.94 -37.20
CA ASN A 636 -5.12 -6.36 -37.67
C ASN A 636 -4.13 -6.72 -36.53
N GLY A 637 -4.65 -7.30 -35.44
CA GLY A 637 -3.84 -7.66 -34.26
C GLY A 637 -3.42 -6.47 -33.37
N GLY A 638 -4.01 -5.29 -33.56
CA GLY A 638 -3.79 -4.11 -32.72
C GLY A 638 -4.49 -4.18 -31.36
N ALA A 639 -4.40 -3.08 -30.58
CA ALA A 639 -5.05 -2.98 -29.28
C ALA A 639 -6.59 -3.01 -29.36
N ASN A 640 -7.24 -3.30 -28.22
CA ASN A 640 -8.69 -3.19 -28.10
C ASN A 640 -9.12 -1.73 -28.29
N ILE A 641 -10.04 -1.48 -29.22
CA ILE A 641 -10.52 -0.13 -29.52
C ILE A 641 -11.90 0.19 -28.93
N PHE A 642 -12.56 -0.75 -28.24
CA PHE A 642 -13.74 -0.44 -27.43
C PHE A 642 -13.34 0.23 -26.12
N GLY A 643 -13.91 1.41 -25.86
CA GLY A 643 -13.81 2.07 -24.56
C GLY A 643 -14.79 1.44 -23.56
N ALA A 644 -14.47 1.50 -22.26
CA ALA A 644 -15.31 0.91 -21.20
C ALA A 644 -15.74 -0.54 -21.50
N ALA A 645 -14.79 -1.36 -21.95
CA ALA A 645 -15.01 -2.71 -22.45
C ALA A 645 -15.77 -3.63 -21.47
N GLU A 646 -15.70 -3.33 -20.16
CA GLU A 646 -16.27 -4.15 -19.10
C GLU A 646 -17.56 -3.58 -18.47
N ASN A 647 -17.89 -2.32 -18.76
CA ASN A 647 -19.06 -1.65 -18.19
C ASN A 647 -19.97 -1.12 -19.29
N LEU A 648 -20.91 -1.97 -19.72
CA LEU A 648 -21.89 -1.67 -20.76
C LEU A 648 -22.97 -0.67 -20.30
N SER A 649 -23.02 -0.34 -19.00
CA SER A 649 -23.92 0.69 -18.50
C SER A 649 -23.41 2.11 -18.81
N SER A 650 -22.10 2.27 -19.03
CA SER A 650 -21.46 3.56 -19.30
C SER A 650 -22.00 4.28 -20.55
N SER A 651 -21.77 5.60 -20.61
CA SER A 651 -22.18 6.46 -21.73
C SER A 651 -21.48 6.13 -23.05
N GLY A 652 -20.34 5.41 -22.99
CA GLY A 652 -19.65 4.91 -24.17
C GLY A 652 -20.46 3.88 -24.96
N TRP A 653 -21.42 3.20 -24.30
CA TRP A 653 -22.28 2.19 -24.93
C TRP A 653 -23.67 2.75 -25.20
N SER A 654 -24.04 2.77 -26.49
CA SER A 654 -25.40 3.06 -26.93
C SER A 654 -26.32 1.86 -26.68
N LYS A 655 -27.60 2.14 -26.40
CA LYS A 655 -28.58 1.14 -25.97
C LYS A 655 -29.85 1.25 -26.81
N SER A 656 -30.46 0.10 -27.11
CA SER A 656 -31.74 0.07 -27.84
C SER A 656 -32.85 0.68 -26.98
N ALA A 657 -33.87 1.26 -27.60
CA ALA A 657 -34.98 1.86 -26.87
C ALA A 657 -35.62 0.86 -25.89
N GLY A 658 -35.72 1.25 -24.62
CA GLY A 658 -36.32 0.44 -23.55
C GLY A 658 -35.43 -0.68 -22.99
N LEU A 659 -34.25 -0.93 -23.55
CA LEU A 659 -33.29 -1.89 -22.98
C LEU A 659 -32.64 -1.30 -21.73
N THR A 660 -32.53 -2.09 -20.67
CA THR A 660 -31.86 -1.69 -19.42
C THR A 660 -30.55 -2.44 -19.25
N VAL A 661 -29.57 -1.78 -18.63
CA VAL A 661 -28.27 -2.37 -18.30
C VAL A 661 -27.97 -2.11 -16.83
N THR A 662 -27.88 -3.17 -16.04
CA THR A 662 -27.48 -3.10 -14.63
C THR A 662 -25.99 -3.44 -14.54
N PRO A 663 -25.11 -2.50 -14.14
CA PRO A 663 -23.70 -2.81 -13.93
C PRO A 663 -23.53 -3.73 -12.71
N ASN A 664 -22.39 -4.43 -12.65
CA ASN A 664 -21.99 -5.21 -11.47
C ASN A 664 -23.06 -6.20 -10.99
N ALA A 665 -23.71 -6.87 -11.94
CA ALA A 665 -24.88 -7.69 -11.74
C ALA A 665 -24.59 -9.20 -11.73
N ALA A 666 -23.39 -9.62 -12.13
CA ALA A 666 -22.91 -10.98 -11.92
C ALA A 666 -21.42 -11.01 -11.57
N LEU A 667 -21.04 -12.00 -10.76
CA LEU A 667 -19.67 -12.32 -10.43
C LEU A 667 -18.95 -12.96 -11.63
N TYR A 668 -17.76 -12.47 -11.94
CA TYR A 668 -16.82 -13.08 -12.88
C TYR A 668 -15.49 -13.38 -12.16
N LEU A 669 -14.96 -14.58 -12.38
CA LEU A 669 -13.78 -15.13 -11.69
C LEU A 669 -12.50 -15.13 -12.56
N GLY A 670 -12.45 -14.33 -13.63
CA GLY A 670 -11.22 -14.16 -14.43
C GLY A 670 -10.70 -15.45 -15.09
N LEU A 671 -9.39 -15.71 -14.92
CA LEU A 671 -8.63 -16.82 -15.53
C LEU A 671 -8.99 -18.21 -14.95
N LEU A 672 -9.53 -18.28 -13.72
CA LEU A 672 -10.15 -19.51 -13.20
C LEU A 672 -11.41 -19.88 -13.98
N ALA A 673 -11.94 -18.90 -14.71
CA ALA A 673 -12.89 -19.14 -15.74
C ALA A 673 -12.23 -19.49 -17.10
N ASP A 674 -11.06 -20.10 -17.24
CA ASP A 674 -10.61 -20.68 -18.52
C ASP A 674 -9.72 -21.89 -18.19
N PRO A 675 -10.31 -23.10 -18.04
CA PRO A 675 -9.53 -24.27 -17.62
C PRO A 675 -8.43 -24.64 -18.63
N THR A 676 -8.55 -24.20 -19.89
CA THR A 676 -7.58 -24.52 -20.94
C THR A 676 -6.30 -23.67 -20.88
N ALA A 677 -6.37 -22.49 -20.24
CA ALA A 677 -5.23 -21.58 -20.13
C ALA A 677 -4.21 -22.00 -19.06
N ILE A 678 -4.57 -22.90 -18.13
CA ILE A 678 -3.73 -23.27 -16.98
C ILE A 678 -3.21 -24.72 -17.06
N GLY A 679 -3.48 -25.44 -18.16
CA GLY A 679 -2.92 -26.78 -18.40
C GLY A 679 -3.32 -27.85 -17.36
N GLY A 680 -4.46 -27.67 -16.69
CA GLY A 680 -5.00 -28.60 -15.70
C GLY A 680 -6.31 -29.27 -16.15
N ASP A 681 -6.78 -30.22 -15.34
CA ASP A 681 -8.12 -30.83 -15.47
C ASP A 681 -9.21 -29.73 -15.54
N PRO A 682 -10.40 -30.03 -16.10
CA PRO A 682 -11.52 -29.09 -16.12
C PRO A 682 -11.72 -28.45 -14.75
N TYR A 683 -11.79 -27.12 -14.71
CA TYR A 683 -11.95 -26.37 -13.46
C TYR A 683 -13.21 -26.82 -12.73
N ASP A 684 -13.04 -27.50 -11.60
CA ASP A 684 -14.11 -27.78 -10.65
C ASP A 684 -14.39 -26.49 -9.87
N ASP A 685 -15.50 -25.84 -10.18
CA ASP A 685 -15.93 -24.64 -9.49
C ASP A 685 -16.51 -24.92 -8.09
N GLY A 686 -16.55 -26.19 -7.66
CA GLY A 686 -17.07 -26.65 -6.37
C GLY A 686 -18.60 -26.74 -6.33
N SER A 687 -19.30 -26.38 -7.40
CA SER A 687 -20.77 -26.37 -7.42
C SER A 687 -21.36 -27.78 -7.33
N ALA A 688 -20.77 -28.75 -8.04
CA ALA A 688 -21.27 -30.13 -8.09
C ALA A 688 -21.30 -30.80 -6.70
N ALA A 689 -20.33 -30.50 -5.84
CA ALA A 689 -20.24 -31.08 -4.50
C ALA A 689 -21.30 -30.53 -3.52
N LEU A 690 -21.93 -29.39 -3.84
CA LEU A 690 -23.01 -28.80 -3.04
C LEU A 690 -24.38 -29.37 -3.43
N VAL A 691 -24.56 -29.82 -4.67
CA VAL A 691 -25.86 -30.31 -5.16
C VAL A 691 -26.34 -31.49 -4.31
N GLY A 692 -27.56 -31.38 -3.80
CA GLY A 692 -28.22 -32.42 -2.99
C GLY A 692 -27.75 -32.51 -1.54
N LYS A 693 -26.75 -31.72 -1.11
CA LYS A 693 -26.29 -31.72 0.29
C LYS A 693 -27.39 -31.31 1.24
N LYS A 694 -27.53 -32.02 2.36
CA LYS A 694 -28.47 -31.67 3.44
C LYS A 694 -27.90 -30.52 4.25
N TRP A 695 -28.55 -29.37 4.17
CA TRP A 695 -28.09 -28.13 4.77
C TRP A 695 -29.10 -27.64 5.82
N ALA A 696 -28.64 -27.40 7.04
CA ALA A 696 -29.41 -26.70 8.07
C ALA A 696 -28.92 -25.26 8.23
N ALA A 697 -29.83 -24.29 8.07
CA ALA A 697 -29.52 -22.87 8.27
C ALA A 697 -30.02 -22.43 9.64
N LEU A 698 -29.08 -22.21 10.58
CA LEU A 698 -29.37 -21.70 11.92
C LEU A 698 -29.06 -20.19 11.96
N GLY A 699 -30.01 -19.37 12.39
CA GLY A 699 -29.79 -17.93 12.44
C GLY A 699 -30.95 -17.11 12.96
N SER A 700 -30.94 -15.82 12.62
CA SER A 700 -31.83 -14.79 13.14
C SER A 700 -33.06 -14.54 12.24
N SER A 701 -33.65 -13.33 12.30
CA SER A 701 -34.67 -12.86 11.37
C SER A 701 -34.19 -12.84 9.91
N ILE A 702 -32.89 -12.67 9.68
CA ILE A 702 -32.28 -12.70 8.33
C ILE A 702 -32.33 -14.11 7.74
N THR A 703 -32.26 -15.15 8.57
CA THR A 703 -32.36 -16.54 8.14
C THR A 703 -33.83 -17.00 8.01
N ILE A 704 -34.68 -16.76 9.01
CA ILE A 704 -36.08 -17.24 8.97
C ILE A 704 -36.97 -16.46 7.99
N GLY A 705 -36.65 -15.19 7.71
CA GLY A 705 -37.41 -14.33 6.80
C GLY A 705 -37.33 -14.74 5.33
N ALA A 706 -36.72 -15.90 5.01
CA ALA A 706 -36.57 -16.43 3.67
C ALA A 706 -35.84 -15.46 2.71
N TYR A 707 -34.88 -14.68 3.25
CA TYR A 707 -33.98 -13.82 2.47
C TYR A 707 -32.95 -14.70 1.74
N TYR A 708 -31.68 -14.70 2.17
CA TYR A 708 -30.60 -15.36 1.44
C TYR A 708 -30.80 -16.89 1.34
N ALA A 709 -31.34 -17.53 2.38
CA ALA A 709 -31.25 -18.97 2.52
C ALA A 709 -31.96 -19.77 1.40
N PRO A 710 -33.23 -19.47 1.01
CA PRO A 710 -33.88 -20.17 -0.10
C PRO A 710 -33.21 -19.92 -1.45
N LEU A 711 -32.71 -18.70 -1.68
CA LEU A 711 -32.04 -18.35 -2.93
C LEU A 711 -30.68 -19.05 -3.03
N LEU A 712 -29.94 -19.12 -1.92
CA LEU A 712 -28.70 -19.88 -1.79
C LEU A 712 -28.94 -21.37 -2.06
N ALA A 713 -30.02 -21.95 -1.52
CA ALA A 713 -30.40 -23.33 -1.82
C ALA A 713 -30.67 -23.54 -3.32
N GLY A 714 -31.39 -22.60 -3.96
CA GLY A 714 -31.63 -22.63 -5.41
C GLY A 714 -30.36 -22.50 -6.25
N MET A 715 -29.40 -21.67 -5.83
CA MET A 715 -28.12 -21.45 -6.53
C MET A 715 -27.13 -22.61 -6.39
N THR A 716 -27.21 -23.35 -5.27
CA THR A 716 -26.28 -24.43 -4.93
C THR A 716 -26.85 -25.83 -5.17
N GLY A 717 -28.18 -25.96 -5.25
CA GLY A 717 -28.87 -27.24 -5.32
C GLY A 717 -28.93 -27.97 -3.97
N MET A 718 -28.56 -27.33 -2.86
CA MET A 718 -28.66 -27.92 -1.51
C MET A 718 -30.12 -28.07 -1.04
N VAL A 719 -30.35 -29.02 -0.14
CA VAL A 719 -31.66 -29.25 0.49
C VAL A 719 -31.70 -28.51 1.83
N LEU A 720 -32.41 -27.38 1.85
CA LEU A 720 -32.50 -26.48 3.00
C LEU A 720 -33.48 -26.96 4.09
N THR A 721 -32.98 -27.02 5.32
CA THR A 721 -33.76 -27.01 6.57
C THR A 721 -33.57 -25.65 7.24
N ASN A 722 -34.56 -24.77 7.17
CA ASN A 722 -34.48 -23.44 7.76
C ASN A 722 -34.86 -23.47 9.26
N LEU A 723 -33.90 -23.15 10.12
CA LEU A 723 -34.04 -23.15 11.58
C LEU A 723 -33.86 -21.75 12.18
N GLY A 724 -33.97 -20.69 11.37
CA GLY A 724 -33.86 -19.33 11.86
C GLY A 724 -34.94 -18.98 12.91
N VAL A 725 -34.62 -18.04 13.80
CA VAL A 725 -35.56 -17.55 14.81
C VAL A 725 -35.53 -16.02 14.84
N SER A 726 -36.68 -15.41 14.54
CA SER A 726 -36.82 -13.95 14.44
C SER A 726 -36.51 -13.26 15.77
N GLY A 727 -35.74 -12.16 15.73
CA GLY A 727 -35.34 -11.38 16.90
C GLY A 727 -34.42 -12.10 17.90
N SER A 728 -33.94 -13.31 17.57
CA SER A 728 -33.14 -14.12 18.48
C SER A 728 -31.63 -13.87 18.36
N ALA A 729 -30.90 -14.18 19.43
CA ALA A 729 -29.47 -14.43 19.46
C ALA A 729 -29.17 -15.82 20.08
N LEU A 730 -27.91 -16.23 20.07
CA LEU A 730 -27.45 -17.48 20.69
C LEU A 730 -27.42 -17.43 22.22
N GLY A 731 -27.04 -16.28 22.78
CA GLY A 731 -26.69 -16.15 24.19
C GLY A 731 -27.81 -15.62 25.08
N LEU A 732 -27.39 -15.24 26.29
CA LEU A 732 -28.21 -14.53 27.26
C LEU A 732 -28.70 -13.18 26.68
N SER A 733 -29.95 -12.83 26.94
CA SER A 733 -30.50 -11.50 26.69
C SER A 733 -30.50 -10.71 28.00
N THR A 734 -30.03 -9.46 27.96
CA THR A 734 -30.13 -8.51 29.08
C THR A 734 -31.31 -7.55 28.92
N THR A 735 -32.07 -7.67 27.83
CA THR A 735 -33.28 -6.89 27.56
C THR A 735 -34.52 -7.77 27.73
N ALA A 736 -35.71 -7.24 27.40
CA ALA A 736 -36.96 -8.00 27.45
C ALA A 736 -37.06 -9.13 26.40
N TYR A 737 -36.09 -9.27 25.51
CA TYR A 737 -36.07 -10.36 24.52
C TYR A 737 -35.77 -11.72 25.18
N PRO A 738 -36.35 -12.82 24.68
CA PRO A 738 -36.02 -14.16 25.16
C PRO A 738 -34.56 -14.52 24.93
N SER A 739 -33.93 -15.09 25.96
CA SER A 739 -32.58 -15.68 25.85
C SER A 739 -32.61 -17.00 25.09
N TYR A 740 -31.49 -17.37 24.48
CA TYR A 740 -31.25 -18.70 23.92
C TYR A 740 -32.20 -19.13 22.79
N GLY A 741 -32.91 -18.17 22.17
CA GLY A 741 -33.88 -18.48 21.11
C GLY A 741 -33.25 -19.24 19.95
N MET A 742 -32.05 -18.86 19.52
CA MET A 742 -31.32 -19.52 18.44
C MET A 742 -30.68 -20.84 18.91
N SER A 743 -30.02 -20.85 20.07
CA SER A 743 -29.35 -22.06 20.57
C SER A 743 -30.32 -23.19 20.91
N ASN A 744 -31.55 -22.87 21.34
CA ASN A 744 -32.60 -23.86 21.60
C ASN A 744 -33.04 -24.62 20.35
N ARG A 745 -32.77 -24.11 19.14
CA ARG A 745 -33.09 -24.78 17.87
C ARG A 745 -32.03 -25.78 17.41
N ILE A 746 -30.88 -25.84 18.10
CA ILE A 746 -29.81 -26.78 17.73
C ILE A 746 -30.31 -28.23 17.79
N VAL A 747 -31.15 -28.58 18.77
CA VAL A 747 -31.75 -29.92 18.90
C VAL A 747 -32.60 -30.32 17.69
N ASP A 748 -33.09 -29.36 16.91
CA ASP A 748 -33.92 -29.59 15.73
C ASP A 748 -33.09 -29.79 14.45
N ILE A 749 -31.76 -29.68 14.53
CA ILE A 749 -30.87 -30.01 13.40
C ILE A 749 -30.94 -31.52 13.15
N PRO A 750 -31.32 -31.99 11.95
CA PRO A 750 -31.31 -33.41 11.61
C PRO A 750 -29.90 -34.01 11.75
N ALA A 751 -29.79 -35.18 12.35
CA ALA A 751 -28.49 -35.83 12.60
C ALA A 751 -27.72 -36.20 11.32
N ASP A 752 -28.42 -36.33 10.18
CA ASP A 752 -27.88 -36.59 8.86
C ASP A 752 -27.56 -35.31 8.05
N THR A 753 -27.60 -34.14 8.69
CA THR A 753 -27.15 -32.87 8.12
C THR A 753 -25.67 -32.95 7.75
N GLU A 754 -25.31 -32.44 6.57
CA GLU A 754 -23.94 -32.44 6.05
C GLU A 754 -23.29 -31.05 6.16
N LEU A 755 -24.10 -29.99 6.18
CA LEU A 755 -23.65 -28.61 6.37
C LEU A 755 -24.58 -27.88 7.33
N VAL A 756 -24.01 -27.17 8.30
CA VAL A 756 -24.71 -26.18 9.11
C VAL A 756 -24.12 -24.81 8.82
N THR A 757 -24.95 -23.87 8.38
CA THR A 757 -24.57 -22.44 8.39
C THR A 757 -25.08 -21.81 9.68
N LEU A 758 -24.18 -21.15 10.40
CA LEU A 758 -24.50 -20.39 11.61
C LEU A 758 -24.42 -18.90 11.29
N GLU A 759 -25.55 -18.22 11.27
CA GLU A 759 -25.66 -16.76 11.17
C GLU A 759 -26.02 -16.19 12.56
N PRO A 760 -25.04 -15.73 13.37
CA PRO A 760 -25.29 -15.29 14.74
C PRO A 760 -26.22 -14.06 14.78
N GLY A 761 -26.08 -13.21 13.77
CA GLY A 761 -26.94 -12.09 13.48
C GLY A 761 -26.76 -10.88 14.39
N PRO A 762 -27.29 -9.72 13.98
CA PRO A 762 -27.04 -8.44 14.64
C PRO A 762 -27.81 -8.28 15.97
N ASN A 763 -28.65 -9.25 16.34
CA ASN A 763 -29.51 -9.18 17.52
C ASN A 763 -28.75 -9.30 18.84
N ALA A 764 -27.63 -10.02 18.87
CA ALA A 764 -26.78 -10.08 20.06
C ALA A 764 -26.34 -8.67 20.48
N PHE A 765 -26.01 -7.81 19.51
CA PHE A 765 -25.68 -6.41 19.75
C PHE A 765 -26.93 -5.53 19.95
N GLY A 766 -27.88 -5.58 19.02
CA GLY A 766 -28.90 -4.53 18.88
C GLY A 766 -30.24 -4.80 19.56
N ALA A 767 -30.61 -6.07 19.78
CA ALA A 767 -31.92 -6.42 20.36
C ALA A 767 -31.79 -6.98 21.78
N GLN A 768 -30.95 -8.00 21.94
CA GLN A 768 -30.79 -8.75 23.19
C GLN A 768 -29.71 -8.15 24.09
N GLU A 769 -28.83 -7.32 23.50
CA GLU A 769 -27.67 -6.73 24.17
C GLU A 769 -26.90 -7.77 25.00
N THR A 770 -26.67 -8.95 24.42
CA THR A 770 -25.95 -10.07 25.04
C THR A 770 -24.61 -9.57 25.58
N PRO A 771 -24.21 -9.92 26.83
CA PRO A 771 -22.91 -9.53 27.35
C PRO A 771 -21.81 -9.99 26.41
N LEU A 772 -20.91 -9.10 25.99
CA LEU A 772 -19.90 -9.42 24.97
C LEU A 772 -19.02 -10.60 25.42
N GLY A 773 -18.52 -10.53 26.66
CA GLY A 773 -17.58 -11.51 27.22
C GLY A 773 -16.17 -11.36 26.70
N THR A 774 -15.40 -12.43 26.81
CA THR A 774 -14.00 -12.48 26.37
C THR A 774 -13.69 -13.73 25.56
N LEU A 775 -12.68 -13.64 24.69
CA LEU A 775 -12.16 -14.79 23.96
C LEU A 775 -11.71 -15.89 24.94
N GLY A 776 -12.26 -17.09 24.80
CA GLY A 776 -12.05 -18.22 25.72
C GLY A 776 -13.27 -18.56 26.59
N ASP A 777 -14.29 -17.69 26.63
CA ASP A 777 -15.59 -18.06 27.17
C ASP A 777 -16.17 -19.25 26.38
N THR A 778 -16.86 -20.17 27.06
CA THR A 778 -17.38 -21.42 26.45
C THR A 778 -18.84 -21.72 26.76
N THR A 779 -19.56 -20.78 27.40
CA THR A 779 -20.97 -20.95 27.79
C THR A 779 -21.86 -19.91 27.12
N TYR A 780 -23.16 -20.16 27.04
CA TYR A 780 -24.13 -19.23 26.44
C TYR A 780 -24.32 -17.90 27.22
N ALA A 781 -23.58 -17.67 28.31
CA ALA A 781 -23.70 -16.45 29.12
C ALA A 781 -23.20 -15.19 28.40
N THR A 782 -22.24 -15.33 27.48
CA THR A 782 -21.63 -14.21 26.74
C THR A 782 -21.68 -14.44 25.23
N HIS A 783 -21.46 -13.41 24.43
CA HIS A 783 -21.45 -13.54 22.98
C HIS A 783 -20.29 -14.44 22.52
N TYR A 784 -19.06 -14.21 23.00
CA TYR A 784 -17.91 -15.10 22.75
C TYR A 784 -18.23 -16.55 23.13
N GLY A 785 -18.74 -16.77 24.34
CA GLY A 785 -19.05 -18.11 24.82
C GLY A 785 -20.21 -18.77 24.10
N SER A 786 -21.22 -18.00 23.68
CA SER A 786 -22.38 -18.52 22.97
C SER A 786 -22.02 -19.05 21.57
N LEU A 787 -21.08 -18.41 20.88
CA LEU A 787 -20.56 -18.87 19.59
C LEU A 787 -19.82 -20.20 19.74
N TRP A 788 -18.98 -20.33 20.78
CA TRP A 788 -18.29 -21.58 21.10
C TRP A 788 -19.27 -22.70 21.45
N ALA A 789 -20.17 -22.44 22.40
CA ALA A 789 -21.13 -23.39 22.90
C ALA A 789 -22.07 -23.89 21.79
N ALA A 790 -22.49 -22.99 20.88
CA ALA A 790 -23.30 -23.35 19.73
C ALA A 790 -22.56 -24.32 18.80
N CYS A 791 -21.30 -24.02 18.45
CA CYS A 791 -20.52 -24.91 17.58
C CYS A 791 -20.30 -26.29 18.21
N ALA A 792 -20.02 -26.34 19.52
CA ALA A 792 -19.89 -27.59 20.26
C ALA A 792 -21.20 -28.40 20.27
N ALA A 793 -22.34 -27.74 20.51
CA ALA A 793 -23.66 -28.36 20.53
C ALA A 793 -24.08 -28.85 19.13
N ILE A 794 -23.82 -28.07 18.07
CA ILE A 794 -24.06 -28.48 16.69
C ILE A 794 -23.26 -29.75 16.37
N ARG A 795 -21.97 -29.79 16.75
CA ARG A 795 -21.13 -30.97 16.51
C ARG A 795 -21.60 -32.20 17.28
N ALA A 796 -22.20 -32.02 18.46
CA ALA A 796 -22.82 -33.11 19.21
C ALA A 796 -24.12 -33.61 18.55
N GLN A 797 -24.93 -32.70 18.00
CA GLN A 797 -26.21 -33.01 17.37
C GLN A 797 -26.06 -33.63 15.97
N ALA A 798 -25.15 -33.09 15.15
CA ALA A 798 -24.90 -33.50 13.78
C ALA A 798 -23.38 -33.71 13.58
N PRO A 799 -22.83 -34.85 14.02
CA PRO A 799 -21.38 -35.07 14.12
C PRO A 799 -20.66 -35.07 12.78
N ASN A 800 -21.37 -35.35 11.68
CA ASN A 800 -20.82 -35.35 10.33
C ASN A 800 -20.96 -33.99 9.63
N ALA A 801 -21.70 -33.04 10.21
CA ALA A 801 -21.93 -31.75 9.59
C ALA A 801 -20.69 -30.88 9.66
N LYS A 802 -20.33 -30.27 8.53
CA LYS A 802 -19.39 -29.15 8.50
C LYS A 802 -20.11 -27.90 8.99
N ILE A 803 -19.42 -27.06 9.75
CA ILE A 803 -20.00 -25.80 10.28
C ILE A 803 -19.35 -24.65 9.53
N VAL A 804 -20.15 -23.75 8.97
CA VAL A 804 -19.70 -22.50 8.35
C VAL A 804 -20.40 -21.35 9.05
N MET A 805 -19.64 -20.37 9.54
CA MET A 805 -20.21 -19.19 10.18
C MET A 805 -20.37 -18.07 9.14
N ILE A 806 -21.55 -17.46 9.08
CA ILE A 806 -21.82 -16.26 8.28
C ILE A 806 -21.82 -15.07 9.23
N GLY A 807 -20.84 -14.20 9.09
CA GLY A 807 -20.66 -13.04 9.94
C GLY A 807 -21.82 -12.05 9.84
N THR A 808 -21.99 -11.24 10.88
CA THR A 808 -23.00 -10.19 10.97
C THR A 808 -22.60 -8.97 10.13
N TYR A 809 -23.57 -8.33 9.46
CA TYR A 809 -23.42 -6.98 8.88
C TYR A 809 -24.14 -5.90 9.72
N SER A 810 -23.77 -4.64 9.50
CA SER A 810 -24.40 -3.49 10.15
C SER A 810 -25.73 -3.11 9.50
N GLY A 811 -26.71 -2.69 10.31
CA GLY A 811 -27.84 -1.90 9.81
C GLY A 811 -27.41 -0.52 9.28
N GLY A 812 -28.33 0.16 8.60
CA GLY A 812 -28.15 1.47 7.98
C GLY A 812 -28.10 2.64 8.97
N PRO A 813 -27.89 3.88 8.48
CA PRO A 813 -27.66 5.06 9.31
C PRO A 813 -28.86 5.44 10.18
N GLY A 814 -30.08 5.23 9.70
CA GLY A 814 -31.29 5.52 10.45
C GLY A 814 -31.74 4.39 11.40
N HIS A 815 -31.14 3.19 11.30
CA HIS A 815 -31.59 2.05 12.10
C HIS A 815 -31.26 2.28 13.58
N ALA A 816 -32.27 2.25 14.46
CA ALA A 816 -32.15 2.75 15.83
C ALA A 816 -31.11 1.99 16.68
N THR A 817 -31.03 0.67 16.54
CA THR A 817 -30.34 -0.21 17.50
C THR A 817 -29.21 -1.06 16.90
N HIS A 818 -29.33 -1.49 15.65
CA HIS A 818 -28.41 -2.45 14.98
C HIS A 818 -27.38 -1.79 14.03
N ARG A 819 -27.10 -0.49 14.18
CA ARG A 819 -26.13 0.23 13.33
C ARG A 819 -24.75 0.33 13.99
N ILE A 820 -23.70 0.33 13.16
CA ILE A 820 -22.36 0.77 13.58
C ILE A 820 -22.37 2.24 14.01
N GLY A 821 -21.38 2.62 14.83
CA GLY A 821 -21.31 3.95 15.45
C GLY A 821 -22.22 4.14 16.67
N ARG A 822 -22.97 3.10 17.09
CA ARG A 822 -23.70 3.04 18.36
C ARG A 822 -22.93 2.20 19.38
N THR A 823 -23.03 2.60 20.65
CA THR A 823 -22.74 1.77 21.83
C THR A 823 -24.06 1.24 22.41
N ASN A 824 -24.14 -0.07 22.68
CA ASN A 824 -25.33 -0.68 23.26
C ASN A 824 -25.42 -0.47 24.78
N GLY A 825 -26.52 -0.90 25.41
CA GLY A 825 -26.74 -0.76 26.85
C GLY A 825 -25.75 -1.51 27.73
N GLN A 826 -24.94 -2.42 27.16
CA GLN A 826 -23.82 -3.08 27.85
C GLN A 826 -22.47 -2.36 27.66
N GLY A 827 -22.45 -1.19 27.04
CA GLY A 827 -21.22 -0.44 26.79
C GLY A 827 -20.37 -0.95 25.62
N ASN A 828 -20.91 -1.86 24.79
CA ASN A 828 -20.19 -2.49 23.69
C ASN A 828 -20.63 -1.94 22.32
N THR A 829 -19.80 -2.07 21.28
CA THR A 829 -20.06 -1.62 19.91
C THR A 829 -20.33 -2.80 18.97
N MET A 830 -21.08 -2.58 17.88
CA MET A 830 -21.35 -3.63 16.88
C MET A 830 -20.05 -4.25 16.31
N VAL A 831 -19.01 -3.43 16.15
CA VAL A 831 -17.68 -3.87 15.67
C VAL A 831 -17.07 -4.92 16.60
N GLN A 832 -17.28 -4.80 17.92
CA GLN A 832 -16.79 -5.80 18.87
C GLN A 832 -17.51 -7.15 18.72
N PHE A 833 -18.81 -7.16 18.40
CA PHE A 833 -19.55 -8.39 18.12
C PHE A 833 -19.08 -9.04 16.81
N MET A 834 -18.97 -8.26 15.72
CA MET A 834 -18.42 -8.73 14.45
C MET A 834 -17.00 -9.31 14.58
N LYS A 835 -16.17 -8.68 15.44
CA LYS A 835 -14.83 -9.17 15.76
C LYS A 835 -14.89 -10.50 16.52
N ALA A 836 -15.76 -10.62 17.52
CA ALA A 836 -15.92 -11.85 18.31
C ALA A 836 -16.31 -13.05 17.44
N GLU A 837 -17.23 -12.86 16.50
CA GLU A 837 -17.63 -13.89 15.53
C GLU A 837 -16.42 -14.42 14.72
N ARG A 838 -15.60 -13.50 14.19
CA ARG A 838 -14.40 -13.86 13.42
C ARG A 838 -13.37 -14.59 14.27
N GLU A 839 -13.07 -14.08 15.47
CA GLU A 839 -12.08 -14.67 16.36
C GLU A 839 -12.47 -16.07 16.82
N VAL A 840 -13.74 -16.30 17.15
CA VAL A 840 -14.23 -17.63 17.55
C VAL A 840 -14.20 -18.61 16.37
N ALA A 841 -14.58 -18.17 15.17
CA ALA A 841 -14.50 -19.02 13.98
C ALA A 841 -13.05 -19.47 13.69
N GLN A 842 -12.09 -18.55 13.80
CA GLN A 842 -10.66 -18.84 13.66
C GLN A 842 -10.16 -19.81 14.75
N MET A 843 -10.54 -19.57 16.01
CA MET A 843 -10.15 -20.41 17.14
C MET A 843 -10.69 -21.84 17.01
N LEU A 844 -11.88 -22.01 16.44
CA LEU A 844 -12.51 -23.31 16.20
C LEU A 844 -12.11 -23.97 14.88
N ALA A 845 -11.28 -23.31 14.07
CA ALA A 845 -10.90 -23.72 12.72
C ALA A 845 -12.11 -24.06 11.84
N ILE A 846 -13.17 -23.24 11.91
CA ILE A 846 -14.33 -23.35 11.03
C ILE A 846 -14.30 -22.23 9.97
N PRO A 847 -14.76 -22.50 8.73
CA PRO A 847 -14.85 -21.45 7.71
C PRO A 847 -15.76 -20.30 8.15
N PHE A 848 -15.33 -19.07 7.82
CA PHE A 848 -16.03 -17.83 8.14
C PHE A 848 -16.32 -17.05 6.85
N ILE A 849 -17.58 -16.76 6.60
CA ILE A 849 -18.03 -15.89 5.51
C ILE A 849 -18.16 -14.48 6.07
N ASP A 850 -17.23 -13.61 5.67
CA ASP A 850 -17.29 -12.19 5.97
C ASP A 850 -18.28 -11.50 5.02
N ILE A 851 -19.54 -11.43 5.44
CA ILE A 851 -20.63 -10.93 4.60
C ILE A 851 -20.46 -9.46 4.22
N SER A 852 -19.63 -8.69 4.93
CA SER A 852 -19.39 -7.28 4.60
C SER A 852 -18.79 -7.11 3.19
N GLN A 853 -18.05 -8.11 2.71
CA GLN A 853 -17.46 -8.14 1.36
C GLN A 853 -18.51 -8.32 0.25
N SER A 854 -19.74 -8.74 0.59
CA SER A 854 -20.86 -8.65 -0.35
C SER A 854 -21.21 -7.20 -0.70
N GLY A 855 -20.77 -6.23 0.10
CA GLY A 855 -21.10 -4.81 -0.02
C GLY A 855 -22.41 -4.43 0.66
N ILE A 856 -23.04 -5.33 1.42
CA ILE A 856 -24.20 -5.03 2.28
C ILE A 856 -23.72 -4.45 3.61
N GLY A 857 -24.23 -3.28 3.98
CA GLY A 857 -23.91 -2.67 5.28
C GLY A 857 -24.39 -1.23 5.40
N TYR A 858 -23.74 -0.48 6.30
CA TYR A 858 -24.16 0.85 6.72
C TYR A 858 -24.36 1.85 5.56
N LEU A 859 -23.40 1.94 4.64
CA LEU A 859 -23.45 2.92 3.53
C LEU A 859 -24.37 2.51 2.37
N THR A 860 -24.77 1.23 2.32
CA THR A 860 -25.52 0.65 1.21
C THR A 860 -26.93 0.20 1.62
N SER A 861 -27.40 0.64 2.79
CA SER A 861 -28.70 0.26 3.35
C SER A 861 -29.86 0.57 2.38
N THR A 862 -29.84 1.74 1.74
CA THR A 862 -30.88 2.14 0.78
C THR A 862 -30.88 1.30 -0.50
N LEU A 863 -29.75 0.67 -0.84
CA LEU A 863 -29.63 -0.21 -2.00
C LEU A 863 -30.09 -1.63 -1.68
N TYR A 864 -29.75 -2.14 -0.50
CA TYR A 864 -29.84 -3.57 -0.20
C TYR A 864 -30.75 -3.94 0.97
N MET A 865 -31.31 -2.99 1.72
CA MET A 865 -32.18 -3.26 2.87
C MET A 865 -33.55 -2.62 2.67
N ALA A 866 -34.60 -3.25 3.21
CA ALA A 866 -35.97 -2.75 3.12
C ALA A 866 -36.30 -1.78 4.27
N ASP A 867 -35.71 -2.00 5.44
CA ASP A 867 -35.95 -1.26 6.68
C ASP A 867 -34.63 -0.90 7.38
N GLU A 868 -33.57 -0.73 6.58
CA GLU A 868 -32.21 -0.50 7.07
C GLU A 868 -31.63 -1.63 7.94
N LEU A 869 -32.21 -2.83 7.92
CA LEU A 869 -31.62 -4.03 8.52
C LEU A 869 -31.84 -5.29 7.67
N HIS A 870 -33.09 -5.57 7.34
CA HIS A 870 -33.48 -6.77 6.61
C HIS A 870 -33.26 -6.59 5.11
N PRO A 871 -32.70 -7.59 4.41
CA PRO A 871 -32.42 -7.47 2.98
C PRO A 871 -33.70 -7.22 2.16
N ASN A 872 -33.62 -6.30 1.19
CA ASN A 872 -34.61 -6.21 0.12
C ASN A 872 -34.31 -7.24 -0.98
N ALA A 873 -35.03 -7.24 -2.11
CA ALA A 873 -34.79 -8.20 -3.19
C ALA A 873 -33.36 -8.14 -3.77
N ALA A 874 -32.77 -6.94 -3.91
CA ALA A 874 -31.40 -6.77 -4.39
C ALA A 874 -30.36 -7.21 -3.35
N GLY A 875 -30.59 -6.89 -2.07
CA GLY A 875 -29.74 -7.35 -0.98
C GLY A 875 -29.80 -8.87 -0.79
N ASN A 876 -30.99 -9.46 -0.93
CA ASN A 876 -31.16 -10.90 -0.90
C ASN A 876 -30.31 -11.58 -1.99
N LEU A 877 -30.44 -11.13 -3.24
CA LEU A 877 -29.65 -11.64 -4.36
C LEU A 877 -28.14 -11.51 -4.10
N ARG A 878 -27.71 -10.36 -3.58
CA ARG A 878 -26.30 -10.08 -3.28
C ARG A 878 -25.74 -10.96 -2.17
N HIS A 879 -26.48 -11.13 -1.08
CA HIS A 879 -26.10 -11.99 0.04
C HIS A 879 -25.96 -13.44 -0.41
N ALA A 880 -26.99 -14.01 -1.06
CA ALA A 880 -26.98 -15.39 -1.52
C ALA A 880 -25.90 -15.66 -2.58
N THR A 881 -25.64 -14.71 -3.48
CA THR A 881 -24.59 -14.84 -4.50
C THR A 881 -23.20 -14.90 -3.87
N TYR A 882 -22.93 -14.03 -2.89
CA TYR A 882 -21.65 -14.02 -2.19
C TYR A 882 -21.45 -15.30 -1.36
N ASP A 883 -22.47 -15.72 -0.60
CA ASP A 883 -22.40 -16.96 0.18
C ASP A 883 -22.18 -18.20 -0.69
N THR A 884 -22.84 -18.26 -1.86
CA THR A 884 -22.67 -19.36 -2.83
C THR A 884 -21.20 -19.52 -3.21
N GLU A 885 -20.52 -18.41 -3.46
CA GLU A 885 -19.15 -18.42 -3.98
C GLU A 885 -18.13 -18.65 -2.86
N ALA A 886 -18.39 -18.14 -1.65
CA ALA A 886 -17.62 -18.51 -0.47
C ALA A 886 -17.72 -20.01 -0.17
N LEU A 887 -18.92 -20.60 -0.22
CA LEU A 887 -19.12 -22.05 -0.04
C LEU A 887 -18.38 -22.86 -1.11
N ARG A 888 -18.50 -22.46 -2.38
CA ARG A 888 -17.77 -23.08 -3.49
C ARG A 888 -16.25 -23.01 -3.29
N GLN A 889 -15.74 -21.87 -2.81
CA GLN A 889 -14.32 -21.73 -2.48
C GLN A 889 -13.90 -22.69 -1.36
N PHE A 890 -14.69 -22.80 -0.29
CA PHE A 890 -14.40 -23.75 0.78
C PHE A 890 -14.43 -25.20 0.27
N VAL A 891 -15.37 -25.55 -0.61
CA VAL A 891 -15.41 -26.87 -1.27
C VAL A 891 -14.12 -27.13 -2.03
N ARG A 892 -13.65 -26.18 -2.84
CA ARG A 892 -12.38 -26.29 -3.56
C ARG A 892 -11.18 -26.45 -2.61
N HIS A 893 -11.28 -25.89 -1.40
CA HIS A 893 -10.28 -26.06 -0.33
C HIS A 893 -10.50 -27.33 0.51
N GLY A 894 -11.43 -28.21 0.10
CA GLY A 894 -11.64 -29.50 0.73
C GLY A 894 -12.67 -29.51 1.87
N LEU A 895 -13.66 -28.60 1.89
CA LEU A 895 -14.70 -28.56 2.94
C LEU A 895 -15.33 -29.93 3.23
N PHE A 896 -15.57 -30.74 2.19
CA PHE A 896 -16.15 -32.09 2.30
C PHE A 896 -15.13 -33.23 2.09
N VAL A 897 -13.84 -32.91 1.96
CA VAL A 897 -12.79 -33.92 1.90
C VAL A 897 -12.45 -34.30 3.35
N ASN A 898 -12.54 -35.60 3.65
CA ASN A 898 -12.30 -36.14 4.99
C ASN A 898 -10.84 -36.45 5.25
#